data_AF-A0A834X2A0-F1
#
_entry.id   AF-A0A834X2A0-F1
#
_cell.length_a   1.000
_cell.length_b   1.000
_cell.length_c   1.000
_cell.angle_alpha   90.00
_cell.angle_beta   90.00
_cell.angle_gamma   90.00
#
_symmetry.space_group_name_H-M   'P 1'
#
loop_
_entity.id
_entity.type
_entity.pdbx_description
1 polymer ?
#
loop_
_entity_poly.entity_id
_entity_poly.type
_entity_poly.pdbx_seq_one_letter_code
_entity_poly.pdbx_strand_id
1 'polypeptide(L)'
;MDTSCEQEKLSPKGNFNEDEELLHSLPKQKGWGAYDLLLFQNFWIPPFYLKATITFLKHFQAKHNDIIVVSLPKSGTTWLKALAFAIAKRNNFIPTSQNDDHPLLHTIPHSLVPFLETIDLHGNDPNNVVFPHLSTLSEPRIFEAFEKYVEGIFDYGPFWSHMLGYWKASKDTPNKVLFLKYDELKANTNFEVKRMAQFLDCPFTEEEESGGVIDSIIELCSFEKMKELEVNKSGKNMLKVDVENKHFFRKGETGDWVNYFSPYMTEKLSKIIEENLGGKVKDIKKLPPGTYGWPLVGESYQFFFRKLDDFLKERKDKYCQEVFITNLLGEPTVVLCGPTANKLVSMNEPNLVKIQYLKTQRRLFNIPEPKDHIHSHKPSTPPKQEDAEKANAAAAVPVKTLGFLKPEGLVKYMKRIESIIHQHFRTYWEGRKKVEVYPLMMDFSLRLMLQFYLGIEVSDIAAAKLATLFADLFSGIYSIPVNIPGTKYHRALKASAAIREEIQRVIKEKMDALSKGLEMEDLLASIVGAEQSGKYVPKIEITNVIMGLMNASYNSVATTLTFMIKHIGLSPEIYQRVVSEHAEIAKSRDASAPIDWECIQRMKYTWAVAQETMRLYPTAPGAFRVAATDISFAGFTIPKGCKIFWAITSTNKDGKYFKEAEKFDPSRFEVEEGAGSGPYGFIPFGAGPRTCPGKDYARFGILAFIHNLVTKFKWEVVLPHEHVSGALIPFPAHHLPIRLHPLV
;
A
#
# COMPACT_ATOMS: atom_id res chain seq x y z
N MET A 1 42.79 -45.79 -57.06
CA MET A 1 44.25 -45.59 -57.12
C MET A 1 44.61 -44.70 -55.96
N ASP A 2 45.44 -45.23 -55.08
CA ASP A 2 45.90 -44.64 -53.83
C ASP A 2 46.43 -43.21 -53.97
N THR A 3 46.25 -42.42 -52.92
CA THR A 3 47.37 -41.72 -52.27
C THR A 3 46.94 -41.26 -50.88
N SER A 4 47.63 -41.81 -49.90
CA SER A 4 47.67 -41.46 -48.49
C SER A 4 47.97 -39.97 -48.26
N CYS A 5 47.26 -39.34 -47.32
CA CYS A 5 47.78 -38.17 -46.59
C CYS A 5 47.32 -38.28 -45.13
N GLU A 6 48.22 -38.84 -44.33
CA GLU A 6 48.48 -38.59 -42.91
C GLU A 6 47.30 -38.19 -42.01
N GLN A 7 46.79 -39.17 -41.26
CA GLN A 7 46.30 -38.90 -39.91
C GLN A 7 47.50 -38.48 -39.06
N GLU A 8 47.78 -37.18 -39.00
CA GLU A 8 48.50 -36.64 -37.85
C GLU A 8 47.69 -36.98 -36.60
N LYS A 9 48.18 -37.97 -35.85
CA LYS A 9 47.91 -38.10 -34.43
C LYS A 9 48.38 -36.80 -33.77
N LEU A 10 47.49 -35.82 -33.67
CA LEU A 10 47.61 -34.75 -32.69
C LEU A 10 47.51 -35.41 -31.31
N SER A 11 48.66 -35.85 -30.79
CA SER A 11 48.85 -35.97 -29.36
C SER A 11 48.98 -34.54 -28.81
N PRO A 12 48.07 -34.02 -27.97
CA PRO A 12 48.43 -32.93 -27.11
C PRO A 12 49.14 -33.56 -25.91
N LYS A 13 50.43 -33.86 -26.08
CA LYS A 13 51.32 -33.80 -24.91
C LYS A 13 51.40 -32.33 -24.53
N GLY A 14 50.41 -31.85 -23.79
CA GLY A 14 50.55 -30.61 -23.04
C GLY A 14 51.76 -30.79 -22.12
N ASN A 15 52.74 -29.90 -22.24
CA ASN A 15 53.92 -29.88 -21.39
C ASN A 15 53.45 -29.79 -19.93
N PHE A 16 53.48 -30.91 -19.19
CA PHE A 16 53.14 -30.94 -17.77
C PHE A 16 53.96 -29.91 -16.95
N ASN A 17 55.18 -29.58 -17.41
CA ASN A 17 56.03 -28.57 -16.78
C ASN A 17 55.51 -27.13 -16.91
N GLU A 18 54.87 -26.74 -18.02
CA GLU A 18 54.40 -25.36 -18.20
C GLU A 18 53.18 -25.05 -17.33
N ASP A 19 52.27 -26.01 -17.16
CA ASP A 19 51.10 -25.86 -16.31
C ASP A 19 51.49 -25.85 -14.81
N GLU A 20 52.52 -26.63 -14.42
CA GLU A 20 53.07 -26.60 -13.05
C GLU A 20 53.84 -25.30 -12.75
N GLU A 21 54.67 -24.81 -13.67
CA GLU A 21 55.34 -23.51 -13.54
C GLU A 21 54.31 -22.37 -13.41
N LEU A 22 53.24 -22.41 -14.20
CA LEU A 22 52.13 -21.45 -14.09
C LEU A 22 51.45 -21.54 -12.72
N LEU A 23 51.12 -22.74 -12.23
CA LEU A 23 50.53 -22.98 -10.90
C LEU A 23 51.38 -22.40 -9.75
N HIS A 24 52.71 -22.41 -9.89
CA HIS A 24 53.62 -21.82 -8.90
C HIS A 24 53.78 -20.30 -9.04
N SER A 25 53.59 -19.75 -10.24
CA SER A 25 53.75 -18.32 -10.52
C SER A 25 52.55 -17.44 -10.18
N LEU A 26 51.32 -18.00 -10.17
CA LEU A 26 50.10 -17.21 -9.93
C LEU A 26 49.97 -16.77 -8.47
N PRO A 27 49.51 -15.52 -8.20
CA PRO A 27 49.22 -15.07 -6.84
C PRO A 27 48.24 -15.99 -6.13
N LYS A 28 48.50 -16.27 -4.84
CA LYS A 28 47.72 -17.21 -4.03
C LYS A 28 47.09 -16.52 -2.83
N GLN A 29 45.85 -16.86 -2.50
CA GLN A 29 45.20 -16.38 -1.28
C GLN A 29 44.30 -17.47 -0.67
N LYS A 30 44.17 -17.46 0.67
CA LYS A 30 43.29 -18.41 1.37
C LYS A 30 41.83 -18.09 1.12
N GLY A 31 41.14 -18.98 0.39
CA GLY A 31 39.68 -18.93 0.26
C GLY A 31 38.96 -19.31 1.55
N TRP A 32 37.64 -19.17 1.56
CA TRP A 32 36.77 -19.61 2.67
C TRP A 32 36.60 -21.14 2.78
N GLY A 33 36.90 -21.91 1.74
CA GLY A 33 36.80 -23.38 1.72
C GLY A 33 38.00 -24.12 2.34
N ALA A 34 38.87 -23.43 3.08
CA ALA A 34 40.12 -23.96 3.64
C ALA A 34 41.17 -24.47 2.62
N TYR A 35 41.07 -24.06 1.36
CA TYR A 35 42.07 -24.31 0.31
C TYR A 35 42.56 -22.98 -0.32
N ASP A 36 43.70 -23.03 -1.02
CA ASP A 36 44.28 -21.87 -1.69
C ASP A 36 43.53 -21.56 -2.99
N LEU A 37 43.26 -20.29 -3.26
CA LEU A 37 42.76 -19.78 -4.54
C LEU A 37 43.93 -19.17 -5.32
N LEU A 38 43.92 -19.36 -6.64
CA LEU A 38 44.90 -18.80 -7.57
C LEU A 38 44.25 -17.64 -8.34
N LEU A 39 44.92 -16.50 -8.44
CA LEU A 39 44.44 -15.38 -9.25
C LEU A 39 44.82 -15.60 -10.72
N PHE A 40 43.85 -15.97 -11.55
CA PHE A 40 44.03 -16.22 -12.99
C PHE A 40 43.16 -15.26 -13.81
N GLN A 41 43.77 -14.49 -14.72
CA GLN A 41 43.07 -13.50 -15.57
C GLN A 41 42.09 -12.58 -14.80
N ASN A 42 42.52 -12.10 -13.63
CA ASN A 42 41.76 -11.23 -12.72
C ASN A 42 40.52 -11.86 -12.04
N PHE A 43 40.42 -13.19 -11.99
CA PHE A 43 39.47 -13.88 -11.13
C PHE A 43 40.14 -15.01 -10.33
N TRP A 44 39.57 -15.34 -9.18
CA TRP A 44 40.08 -16.38 -8.29
C TRP A 44 39.57 -17.75 -8.72
N ILE A 45 40.46 -18.72 -8.93
CA ILE A 45 40.11 -20.08 -9.34
C ILE A 45 40.70 -21.12 -8.38
N PRO A 46 39.94 -22.17 -8.02
CA PRO A 46 40.50 -23.32 -7.31
C PRO A 46 41.59 -24.02 -8.15
N PRO A 47 42.74 -24.40 -7.57
CA PRO A 47 43.86 -25.01 -8.28
C PRO A 47 43.46 -26.23 -9.13
N PHE A 48 42.52 -27.02 -8.63
CA PHE A 48 42.04 -28.23 -9.30
C PHE A 48 41.21 -27.95 -10.56
N TYR A 49 40.72 -26.73 -10.78
CA TYR A 49 40.06 -26.33 -12.03
C TYR A 49 40.98 -25.61 -13.01
N LEU A 50 42.13 -25.09 -12.57
CA LEU A 50 43.00 -24.25 -13.40
C LEU A 50 43.38 -24.94 -14.73
N LYS A 51 43.81 -26.20 -14.65
CA LYS A 51 44.19 -26.98 -15.84
C LYS A 51 43.02 -27.15 -16.81
N ALA A 52 41.86 -27.57 -16.29
CA ALA A 52 40.66 -27.73 -17.11
C ALA A 52 40.24 -26.41 -17.79
N THR A 53 40.32 -25.30 -17.06
CA THR A 53 40.03 -23.96 -17.58
C THR A 53 41.01 -23.54 -18.67
N ILE A 54 42.32 -23.75 -18.50
CA ILE A 54 43.33 -23.44 -19.52
C ILE A 54 43.09 -24.28 -20.78
N THR A 55 42.87 -25.59 -20.61
CA THR A 55 42.54 -26.49 -21.72
C THR A 55 41.31 -26.03 -22.47
N PHE A 56 40.23 -25.67 -21.74
CA PHE A 56 39.01 -25.14 -22.35
C PHE A 56 39.31 -23.86 -23.14
N LEU A 57 40.02 -22.89 -22.55
CA LEU A 57 40.35 -21.62 -23.23
C LEU A 57 41.21 -21.82 -24.49
N LYS A 58 42.09 -22.81 -24.51
CA LYS A 58 42.97 -23.11 -25.66
C LYS A 58 42.24 -23.85 -26.78
N HIS A 59 41.28 -24.71 -26.45
CA HIS A 59 40.76 -25.71 -27.39
C HIS A 59 39.27 -25.59 -27.68
N PHE A 60 38.51 -24.82 -26.90
CA PHE A 60 37.07 -24.67 -27.11
C PHE A 60 36.78 -23.94 -28.42
N GLN A 61 35.96 -24.56 -29.27
CA GLN A 61 35.44 -23.98 -30.50
C GLN A 61 33.92 -23.94 -30.40
N ALA A 62 33.36 -22.74 -30.27
CA ALA A 62 31.92 -22.55 -30.15
C ALA A 62 31.20 -22.90 -31.46
N LYS A 63 30.11 -23.66 -31.36
CA LYS A 63 29.14 -23.90 -32.43
C LYS A 63 28.00 -22.90 -32.34
N HIS A 64 27.32 -22.67 -33.47
CA HIS A 64 26.22 -21.71 -33.55
C HIS A 64 25.01 -22.05 -32.65
N ASN A 65 24.87 -23.33 -32.27
CA ASN A 65 23.80 -23.85 -31.43
C ASN A 65 24.26 -24.19 -29.99
N ASP A 66 25.47 -23.77 -29.61
CA ASP A 66 25.92 -23.96 -28.23
C ASP A 66 25.18 -23.01 -27.29
N ILE A 67 24.60 -23.57 -26.23
CA ILE A 67 23.91 -22.82 -25.18
C ILE A 67 24.75 -22.91 -23.90
N ILE A 68 25.27 -21.77 -23.44
CA ILE A 68 26.06 -21.68 -22.21
C ILE A 68 25.20 -21.05 -21.13
N VAL A 69 24.91 -21.82 -20.08
CA VAL A 69 24.19 -21.32 -18.89
C VAL A 69 25.20 -20.78 -17.88
N VAL A 70 25.21 -19.45 -17.70
CA VAL A 70 26.06 -18.77 -16.72
C VAL A 70 25.22 -18.32 -15.53
N SER A 71 25.60 -18.69 -14.32
CA SER A 71 24.92 -18.24 -13.09
C SER A 71 25.90 -18.15 -11.93
N LEU A 72 25.63 -17.25 -10.99
CA LEU A 72 26.35 -17.23 -9.72
C LEU A 72 25.91 -18.44 -8.87
N PRO A 73 26.83 -19.17 -8.22
CA PRO A 73 26.45 -20.21 -7.28
C PRO A 73 25.42 -19.70 -6.27
N LYS A 74 24.36 -20.49 -6.06
CA LYS A 74 23.26 -20.20 -5.13
C LYS A 74 22.36 -19.00 -5.51
N SER A 75 22.40 -18.50 -6.74
CA SER A 75 21.42 -17.53 -7.28
C SER A 75 20.32 -18.19 -8.14
N GLY A 76 19.92 -19.42 -7.80
CA GLY A 76 18.95 -20.20 -8.59
C GLY A 76 19.55 -21.09 -9.69
N THR A 77 20.86 -21.36 -9.67
CA THR A 77 21.57 -22.20 -10.67
C THR A 77 20.86 -23.51 -10.98
N THR A 78 20.46 -24.27 -9.95
CA THR A 78 19.79 -25.56 -10.11
C THR A 78 18.45 -25.41 -10.83
N TRP A 79 17.71 -24.36 -10.49
CA TRP A 79 16.42 -24.04 -11.11
C TRP A 79 16.58 -23.61 -12.57
N LEU A 80 17.56 -22.75 -12.86
CA LEU A 80 17.85 -22.30 -14.22
C LEU A 80 18.30 -23.45 -15.12
N LYS A 81 19.15 -24.36 -14.62
CA LYS A 81 19.57 -25.57 -15.34
C LYS A 81 18.37 -26.49 -15.63
N ALA A 82 17.49 -26.68 -14.66
CA ALA A 82 16.27 -27.50 -14.84
C ALA A 82 15.34 -26.90 -15.90
N LEU A 83 15.04 -25.59 -15.82
CA LEU A 83 14.19 -24.89 -16.79
C LEU A 83 14.79 -24.91 -18.19
N ALA A 84 16.08 -24.58 -18.35
CA ALA A 84 16.74 -24.60 -19.65
C ALA A 84 16.71 -26.00 -20.30
N PHE A 85 16.97 -27.05 -19.51
CA PHE A 85 16.89 -28.43 -19.99
C PHE A 85 15.47 -28.82 -20.39
N ALA A 86 14.48 -28.59 -19.52
CA ALA A 86 13.09 -28.93 -19.77
C ALA A 86 12.55 -28.23 -21.01
N ILE A 87 12.83 -26.94 -21.20
CA ILE A 87 12.41 -26.18 -22.38
C ILE A 87 13.06 -26.72 -23.65
N ALA A 88 14.38 -26.92 -23.65
CA ALA A 88 15.12 -27.34 -24.83
C ALA A 88 14.85 -28.79 -25.24
N LYS A 89 14.41 -29.64 -24.31
CA LYS A 89 14.18 -31.08 -24.55
C LYS A 89 12.72 -31.50 -24.46
N ARG A 90 11.76 -30.56 -24.35
CA ARG A 90 10.33 -30.87 -24.20
C ARG A 90 9.72 -31.72 -25.33
N ASN A 91 10.26 -31.62 -26.55
CA ASN A 91 9.81 -32.44 -27.68
C ASN A 91 10.34 -33.88 -27.62
N ASN A 92 11.40 -34.13 -26.86
CA ASN A 92 11.98 -35.45 -26.63
C ASN A 92 11.45 -36.08 -25.33
N PHE A 93 11.20 -35.25 -24.31
CA PHE A 93 10.68 -35.66 -23.01
C PHE A 93 9.49 -34.79 -22.64
N ILE A 94 8.29 -35.34 -22.80
CA ILE A 94 7.04 -34.62 -22.52
C ILE A 94 6.99 -34.26 -21.03
N PRO A 95 6.93 -32.96 -20.67
CA PRO A 95 7.02 -32.51 -19.29
C PRO A 95 5.63 -32.58 -18.64
N THR A 96 5.13 -33.78 -18.34
CA THR A 96 3.86 -33.96 -17.60
C THR A 96 4.10 -34.75 -16.32
N SER A 97 3.30 -34.45 -15.29
CA SER A 97 3.34 -35.14 -13.99
C SER A 97 2.93 -36.63 -14.04
N GLN A 98 2.50 -37.12 -15.21
CA GLN A 98 2.14 -38.51 -15.47
C GLN A 98 3.17 -39.27 -16.33
N ASN A 99 4.21 -38.59 -16.81
CA ASN A 99 5.27 -39.21 -17.61
C ASN A 99 6.51 -39.48 -16.75
N ASP A 100 6.61 -40.72 -16.25
CA ASP A 100 7.69 -41.16 -15.36
C ASP A 100 9.07 -41.23 -16.04
N ASP A 101 9.17 -41.02 -17.36
CA ASP A 101 10.43 -41.15 -18.11
C ASP A 101 11.19 -39.82 -18.26
N HIS A 102 10.72 -38.72 -17.65
CA HIS A 102 11.40 -37.44 -17.77
C HIS A 102 12.75 -37.46 -16.99
N PRO A 103 13.91 -37.11 -17.60
CA PRO A 103 15.23 -37.23 -16.96
C PRO A 103 15.38 -36.46 -15.64
N LEU A 104 14.71 -35.32 -15.48
CA LEU A 104 14.69 -34.55 -14.22
C LEU A 104 14.10 -35.31 -13.01
N LEU A 105 13.34 -36.39 -13.23
CA LEU A 105 12.80 -37.23 -12.15
C LEU A 105 13.86 -38.17 -11.55
N HIS A 106 14.85 -38.56 -12.36
CA HIS A 106 15.84 -39.59 -12.02
C HIS A 106 17.29 -39.06 -12.02
N THR A 107 17.52 -37.83 -12.50
CA THR A 107 18.84 -37.22 -12.63
C THR A 107 18.82 -35.76 -12.18
N ILE A 108 19.78 -35.35 -11.34
CA ILE A 108 19.90 -33.97 -10.86
C ILE A 108 20.24 -33.00 -12.02
N PRO A 109 19.69 -31.76 -12.03
CA PRO A 109 19.95 -30.80 -13.11
C PRO A 109 21.44 -30.50 -13.38
N HIS A 110 22.31 -30.62 -12.37
CA HIS A 110 23.75 -30.41 -12.50
C HIS A 110 24.45 -31.48 -13.36
N SER A 111 23.86 -32.67 -13.50
CA SER A 111 24.36 -33.74 -14.37
C SER A 111 23.82 -33.63 -15.80
N LEU A 112 22.58 -33.14 -15.95
CA LEU A 112 21.97 -32.91 -17.27
C LEU A 112 22.56 -31.68 -17.98
N VAL A 113 22.99 -30.68 -17.21
CA VAL A 113 23.69 -29.49 -17.69
C VAL A 113 25.03 -29.38 -16.91
N PRO A 114 26.10 -30.04 -17.37
CA PRO A 114 27.38 -30.10 -16.65
C PRO A 114 28.11 -28.76 -16.60
N PHE A 115 29.10 -28.63 -15.71
CA PHE A 115 30.02 -27.48 -15.70
C PHE A 115 31.14 -27.71 -16.71
N LEU A 116 31.59 -26.65 -17.39
CA LEU A 116 32.57 -26.77 -18.49
C LEU A 116 33.93 -27.28 -18.00
N GLU A 117 34.33 -26.86 -16.81
CA GLU A 117 35.56 -27.25 -16.12
C GLU A 117 35.51 -28.65 -15.49
N THR A 118 34.37 -29.35 -15.57
CA THR A 118 34.20 -30.72 -15.06
C THR A 118 34.18 -31.81 -16.13
N ILE A 119 34.27 -31.42 -17.41
CA ILE A 119 34.30 -32.34 -18.55
C ILE A 119 35.75 -32.80 -18.78
N ASP A 120 36.06 -34.03 -18.38
CA ASP A 120 37.39 -34.61 -18.53
C ASP A 120 37.67 -34.95 -20.01
N LEU A 121 38.55 -34.17 -20.65
CA LEU A 121 39.01 -34.42 -22.02
C LEU A 121 40.19 -35.42 -22.09
N HIS A 122 40.74 -35.89 -20.95
CA HIS A 122 42.00 -36.62 -20.92
C HIS A 122 42.06 -37.88 -20.01
N GLY A 123 40.99 -38.27 -19.34
CA GLY A 123 40.80 -39.63 -18.81
C GLY A 123 41.72 -40.03 -17.66
N ASN A 124 41.90 -39.16 -16.65
CA ASN A 124 42.65 -39.51 -15.44
C ASN A 124 41.74 -39.66 -14.22
N ASP A 125 42.02 -40.70 -13.41
CA ASP A 125 41.26 -41.09 -12.22
C ASP A 125 41.11 -39.91 -11.22
N PRO A 126 39.88 -39.41 -10.96
CA PRO A 126 39.64 -38.27 -10.09
C PRO A 126 39.35 -38.68 -8.63
N ASN A 127 39.81 -39.84 -8.16
CA ASN A 127 39.47 -40.42 -6.85
C ASN A 127 40.27 -39.90 -5.63
N ASN A 128 41.11 -38.87 -5.76
CA ASN A 128 42.02 -38.49 -4.66
C ASN A 128 42.02 -37.00 -4.29
N VAL A 129 40.84 -36.38 -4.19
CA VAL A 129 40.70 -35.03 -3.62
C VAL A 129 39.95 -35.12 -2.29
N VAL A 130 40.71 -35.10 -1.18
CA VAL A 130 40.17 -35.03 0.19
C VAL A 130 39.99 -33.55 0.54
N PHE A 131 38.74 -33.11 0.71
CA PHE A 131 38.44 -31.78 1.23
C PHE A 131 38.54 -31.75 2.75
N PRO A 132 38.97 -30.63 3.36
CA PRO A 132 38.92 -30.47 4.81
C PRO A 132 37.46 -30.50 5.29
N HIS A 133 37.18 -31.29 6.33
CA HIS A 133 35.87 -31.26 6.98
C HIS A 133 35.53 -29.84 7.45
N LEU A 134 34.24 -29.45 7.36
CA LEU A 134 33.70 -28.17 7.85
C LEU A 134 34.03 -27.85 9.33
N SER A 135 34.50 -28.85 10.09
CA SER A 135 35.02 -28.73 11.46
C SER A 135 36.41 -28.11 11.57
N THR A 136 37.13 -27.92 10.45
CA THR A 136 38.48 -27.32 10.42
C THR A 136 38.49 -25.81 10.23
N LEU A 137 37.31 -25.19 10.04
CA LEU A 137 37.15 -23.74 9.91
C LEU A 137 37.10 -23.07 11.29
N SER A 138 37.90 -22.03 11.51
CA SER A 138 37.82 -21.19 12.71
C SER A 138 36.45 -20.49 12.83
N GLU A 139 35.84 -20.52 14.01
CA GLU A 139 34.62 -19.76 14.30
C GLU A 139 34.95 -18.28 14.61
N PRO A 140 34.12 -17.30 14.22
CA PRO A 140 32.81 -17.42 13.55
C PRO A 140 32.90 -17.48 12.01
N ARG A 141 32.33 -18.55 11.44
CA ARG A 141 32.41 -18.94 10.02
C ARG A 141 31.76 -17.96 9.03
N ILE A 142 30.81 -17.13 9.46
CA ILE A 142 30.06 -16.22 8.56
C ILE A 142 30.75 -14.86 8.36
N PHE A 143 31.48 -14.37 9.37
CA PHE A 143 32.08 -13.04 9.32
C PHE A 143 33.31 -13.02 8.41
N GLU A 144 34.20 -14.02 8.54
CA GLU A 144 35.38 -14.15 7.68
C GLU A 144 34.99 -14.43 6.21
N ALA A 145 34.00 -15.28 5.98
CA ALA A 145 33.48 -15.56 4.64
C ALA A 145 32.85 -14.32 3.98
N PHE A 146 32.12 -13.52 4.76
CA PHE A 146 31.52 -12.27 4.29
C PHE A 146 32.59 -11.24 3.91
N GLU A 147 33.62 -11.05 4.73
CA GLU A 147 34.72 -10.12 4.45
C GLU A 147 35.51 -10.54 3.20
N LYS A 148 35.85 -11.84 3.07
CA LYS A 148 36.47 -12.38 1.85
C LYS A 148 35.60 -12.19 0.60
N TYR A 149 34.28 -12.37 0.72
CA TYR A 149 33.34 -12.11 -0.38
C TYR A 149 33.31 -10.63 -0.77
N VAL A 150 33.29 -9.73 0.21
CA VAL A 150 33.35 -8.27 0.02
C VAL A 150 34.63 -7.87 -0.71
N GLU A 151 35.76 -8.44 -0.32
CA GLU A 151 37.07 -8.21 -0.95
C GLU A 151 37.20 -8.91 -2.33
N GLY A 152 36.19 -9.70 -2.73
CA GLY A 152 36.17 -10.41 -4.00
C GLY A 152 36.97 -11.72 -4.01
N ILE A 153 37.47 -12.17 -2.86
CA ILE A 153 38.33 -13.34 -2.68
C ILE A 153 37.47 -14.57 -2.34
N PHE A 154 36.81 -15.08 -3.37
CA PHE A 154 36.01 -16.30 -3.31
C PHE A 154 36.02 -16.96 -4.69
N ASP A 155 35.60 -18.22 -4.77
CA ASP A 155 35.61 -18.99 -6.01
C ASP A 155 34.93 -18.20 -7.15
N TYR A 156 35.68 -17.94 -8.22
CA TYR A 156 35.29 -17.18 -9.41
C TYR A 156 35.01 -15.68 -9.20
N GLY A 157 35.44 -15.13 -8.06
CA GLY A 157 35.33 -13.69 -7.74
C GLY A 157 36.47 -12.85 -8.33
N PRO A 158 36.32 -11.51 -8.42
CA PRO A 158 35.14 -10.72 -8.02
C PRO A 158 34.03 -10.77 -9.08
N PHE A 159 32.80 -11.13 -8.68
CA PHE A 159 31.69 -11.35 -9.61
C PHE A 159 31.07 -10.07 -10.20
N TRP A 160 31.33 -8.91 -9.61
CA TRP A 160 30.68 -7.66 -10.00
C TRP A 160 30.96 -7.30 -11.47
N SER A 161 32.22 -7.46 -11.89
CA SER A 161 32.66 -7.23 -13.27
C SER A 161 32.02 -8.21 -14.25
N HIS A 162 31.94 -9.49 -13.88
CA HIS A 162 31.27 -10.53 -14.67
C HIS A 162 29.79 -10.20 -14.87
N MET A 163 29.08 -9.88 -13.79
CA MET A 163 27.65 -9.55 -13.84
C MET A 163 27.36 -8.31 -14.71
N LEU A 164 28.14 -7.24 -14.54
CA LEU A 164 28.03 -6.04 -15.37
C LEU A 164 28.35 -6.31 -16.84
N GLY A 165 29.37 -7.14 -17.10
CA GLY A 165 29.74 -7.56 -18.45
C GLY A 165 28.60 -8.28 -19.17
N TYR A 166 28.01 -9.30 -18.54
CA TYR A 166 26.88 -10.04 -19.12
C TYR A 166 25.62 -9.17 -19.25
N TRP A 167 25.34 -8.31 -18.27
CA TRP A 167 24.22 -7.38 -18.35
C TRP A 167 24.38 -6.42 -19.53
N LYS A 168 25.56 -5.83 -19.70
CA LYS A 168 25.87 -4.94 -20.84
C LYS A 168 25.76 -5.71 -22.17
N ALA A 169 26.34 -6.90 -22.24
CA ALA A 169 26.25 -7.75 -23.44
C ALA A 169 24.81 -8.14 -23.79
N SER A 170 23.93 -8.32 -22.80
CA SER A 170 22.49 -8.55 -23.05
C SER A 170 21.75 -7.34 -23.60
N LYS A 171 22.26 -6.12 -23.36
CA LYS A 171 21.72 -4.90 -23.95
C LYS A 171 22.24 -4.70 -25.35
N ASP A 172 23.53 -4.95 -25.55
CA ASP A 172 24.20 -4.75 -26.85
C ASP A 172 23.79 -5.85 -27.85
N THR A 173 23.59 -7.08 -27.39
CA THR A 173 23.29 -8.26 -28.22
C THR A 173 22.19 -9.14 -27.60
N PRO A 174 20.94 -8.66 -27.50
CA PRO A 174 19.85 -9.36 -26.80
C PRO A 174 19.49 -10.73 -27.40
N ASN A 175 19.78 -10.95 -28.68
CA ASN A 175 19.56 -12.25 -29.35
C ASN A 175 20.69 -13.26 -29.09
N LYS A 176 21.81 -12.84 -28.50
CA LYS A 176 22.96 -13.70 -28.18
C LYS A 176 23.19 -13.86 -26.68
N VAL A 177 22.72 -12.90 -25.87
CA VAL A 177 22.85 -12.93 -24.41
C VAL A 177 21.50 -12.61 -23.78
N LEU A 178 20.86 -13.61 -23.18
CA LEU A 178 19.68 -13.45 -22.34
C LEU A 178 20.09 -13.27 -20.88
N PHE A 179 19.81 -12.10 -20.30
CA PHE A 179 20.02 -11.83 -18.89
C PHE A 179 18.69 -11.94 -18.12
N LEU A 180 18.65 -12.84 -17.13
CA LEU A 180 17.49 -13.10 -16.28
C LEU A 180 17.81 -12.71 -14.84
N LYS A 181 16.92 -11.96 -14.19
CA LYS A 181 17.01 -11.73 -12.74
C LYS A 181 16.15 -12.76 -12.02
N TYR A 182 16.69 -13.30 -10.93
CA TYR A 182 15.99 -14.30 -10.12
C TYR A 182 14.61 -13.81 -9.65
N ASP A 183 14.51 -12.54 -9.21
CA ASP A 183 13.25 -11.97 -8.73
C ASP A 183 12.20 -11.79 -9.84
N GLU A 184 12.63 -11.46 -11.07
CA GLU A 184 11.75 -11.35 -12.24
C GLU A 184 11.26 -12.73 -12.67
N LEU A 185 12.20 -13.71 -12.72
CA LEU A 185 11.89 -15.12 -12.99
C LEU A 185 10.92 -15.71 -11.97
N LYS A 186 11.01 -15.34 -10.69
CA LYS A 186 10.08 -15.80 -9.65
C LYS A 186 8.75 -15.06 -9.67
N ALA A 187 8.74 -13.75 -9.93
CA ALA A 187 7.53 -12.96 -9.94
C ALA A 187 6.63 -13.28 -11.15
N ASN A 188 7.21 -13.66 -12.28
CA ASN A 188 6.49 -13.97 -13.51
C ASN A 188 7.11 -15.14 -14.28
N THR A 189 7.14 -16.32 -13.64
CA THR A 189 7.77 -17.54 -14.19
C THR A 189 7.28 -17.89 -15.58
N ASN A 190 5.96 -17.82 -15.82
CA ASN A 190 5.37 -18.16 -17.12
C ASN A 190 5.91 -17.28 -18.25
N PHE A 191 5.96 -15.96 -18.03
CA PHE A 191 6.51 -15.02 -19.01
C PHE A 191 8.00 -15.27 -19.28
N GLU A 192 8.81 -15.45 -18.23
CA GLU A 192 10.25 -15.66 -18.41
C GLU A 192 10.56 -17.03 -19.04
N VAL A 193 9.77 -18.07 -18.77
CA VAL A 193 9.87 -19.37 -19.46
C VAL A 193 9.59 -19.24 -20.95
N LYS A 194 8.58 -18.44 -21.35
CA LYS A 194 8.33 -18.14 -22.78
C LYS A 194 9.51 -17.38 -23.41
N ARG A 195 10.04 -16.39 -22.70
CA ARG A 195 11.20 -15.61 -23.15
C ARG A 195 12.46 -16.47 -23.28
N MET A 196 12.67 -17.42 -22.38
CA MET A 196 13.73 -18.43 -22.48
C MET A 196 13.54 -19.31 -23.71
N ALA A 197 12.33 -19.81 -23.96
CA ALA A 197 12.03 -20.63 -25.13
C ALA A 197 12.29 -19.89 -26.46
N GLN A 198 11.94 -18.60 -26.53
CA GLN A 198 12.27 -17.74 -27.66
C GLN A 198 13.78 -17.60 -27.86
N PHE A 199 14.54 -17.38 -26.77
CA PHE A 199 16.00 -17.24 -26.84
C PHE A 199 16.71 -18.55 -27.22
N LEU A 200 16.17 -19.69 -26.79
CA LEU A 200 16.66 -21.02 -27.12
C LEU A 200 16.25 -21.49 -28.53
N ASP A 201 15.71 -20.59 -29.35
CA ASP A 201 15.21 -20.85 -30.72
C ASP A 201 14.20 -22.00 -30.79
N CYS A 202 13.38 -22.13 -29.75
CA CYS A 202 12.32 -23.13 -29.66
C CYS A 202 11.06 -22.53 -28.99
N PRO A 203 10.44 -21.48 -29.57
CA PRO A 203 9.24 -20.85 -28.99
C PRO A 203 8.09 -21.85 -28.84
N PHE A 204 7.19 -21.58 -27.88
CA PHE A 204 5.98 -22.39 -27.70
C PHE A 204 4.96 -22.12 -28.82
N THR A 205 4.27 -23.15 -29.29
CA THR A 205 3.13 -22.99 -30.22
C THR A 205 1.84 -22.62 -29.48
N GLU A 206 0.84 -22.09 -30.18
CA GLU A 206 -0.47 -21.78 -29.57
C GLU A 206 -1.14 -23.02 -28.97
N GLU A 207 -0.92 -24.20 -29.56
CA GLU A 207 -1.39 -25.49 -29.02
C GLU A 207 -0.66 -25.87 -27.74
N GLU A 208 0.66 -25.66 -27.64
CA GLU A 208 1.43 -25.89 -26.42
C GLU A 208 1.01 -24.94 -25.30
N GLU A 209 0.71 -23.68 -25.63
CA GLU A 209 0.23 -22.69 -24.68
C GLU A 209 -1.17 -23.02 -24.16
N SER A 210 -2.12 -23.30 -25.06
CA SER A 210 -3.50 -23.65 -24.70
C SER A 210 -3.61 -25.03 -24.04
N GLY A 211 -2.68 -25.94 -24.35
CA GLY A 211 -2.57 -27.27 -23.77
C GLY A 211 -1.86 -27.36 -22.42
N GLY A 212 -1.41 -26.24 -21.84
CA GLY A 212 -0.83 -26.21 -20.49
C GLY A 212 0.60 -26.77 -20.39
N VAL A 213 1.35 -26.84 -21.49
CA VAL A 213 2.74 -27.36 -21.49
C VAL A 213 3.65 -26.48 -20.63
N ILE A 214 3.46 -25.17 -20.69
CA ILE A 214 4.27 -24.21 -19.91
C ILE A 214 4.06 -24.41 -18.42
N ASP A 215 2.81 -24.55 -17.99
CA ASP A 215 2.48 -24.77 -16.58
C ASP A 215 3.04 -26.12 -16.09
N SER A 216 3.05 -27.13 -16.97
CA SER A 216 3.62 -28.43 -16.64
C SER A 216 5.16 -28.41 -16.52
N ILE A 217 5.86 -27.63 -17.36
CA ILE A 217 7.30 -27.35 -17.20
C ILE A 217 7.58 -26.62 -15.88
N ILE A 218 6.77 -25.62 -15.55
CA ILE A 218 6.90 -24.84 -14.31
C ILE A 218 6.68 -25.73 -13.09
N GLU A 219 5.65 -26.58 -13.10
CA GLU A 219 5.37 -27.53 -12.02
C GLU A 219 6.53 -28.52 -11.86
N LEU A 220 6.99 -29.14 -12.95
CA LEU A 220 8.09 -30.10 -12.96
C LEU A 220 9.38 -29.48 -12.40
N CYS A 221 9.66 -28.23 -12.76
CA CYS A 221 10.85 -27.49 -12.34
C CYS A 221 10.64 -26.67 -11.05
N SER A 222 9.51 -26.83 -10.35
CA SER A 222 9.23 -26.09 -9.11
C SER A 222 10.15 -26.53 -7.97
N PHE A 223 10.44 -25.62 -7.04
CA PHE A 223 11.27 -25.96 -5.88
C PHE A 223 10.62 -27.02 -5.02
N GLU A 224 9.30 -26.95 -4.85
CA GLU A 224 8.48 -27.92 -4.13
C GLU A 224 8.63 -29.31 -4.74
N LYS A 225 8.45 -29.45 -6.06
CA LYS A 225 8.57 -30.74 -6.74
C LYS A 225 10.00 -31.27 -6.70
N MET A 226 10.97 -30.45 -7.12
CA MET A 226 12.36 -30.90 -7.22
C MET A 226 12.94 -31.29 -5.86
N LYS A 227 12.59 -30.58 -4.77
CA LYS A 227 13.07 -30.88 -3.42
C LYS A 227 12.56 -32.23 -2.90
N GLU A 228 11.38 -32.66 -3.33
CA GLU A 228 10.78 -33.92 -2.88
C GLU A 228 11.30 -35.17 -3.62
N LEU A 229 11.99 -35.01 -4.75
CA LEU A 229 12.54 -36.12 -5.52
C LEU A 229 13.72 -36.79 -4.80
N GLU A 230 13.72 -38.13 -4.73
CA GLU A 230 14.76 -38.90 -4.03
C GLU A 230 16.18 -38.67 -4.57
N VAL A 231 16.32 -38.47 -5.89
CA VAL A 231 17.61 -38.11 -6.53
C VAL A 231 18.19 -36.78 -6.03
N ASN A 232 17.32 -35.87 -5.59
CA ASN A 232 17.68 -34.56 -5.07
C ASN A 232 17.85 -34.56 -3.53
N LYS A 233 17.38 -35.62 -2.84
CA LYS A 233 17.56 -35.83 -1.40
C LYS A 233 18.84 -36.59 -1.08
N SER A 234 19.10 -37.68 -1.82
CA SER A 234 20.20 -38.62 -1.58
C SER A 234 21.30 -38.52 -2.64
N GLY A 235 22.53 -38.91 -2.29
CA GLY A 235 23.70 -38.88 -3.19
C GLY A 235 24.62 -37.66 -3.02
N LYS A 236 25.82 -37.74 -3.62
CA LYS A 236 26.82 -36.66 -3.68
C LYS A 236 26.90 -36.12 -5.11
N ASN A 237 27.03 -34.80 -5.25
CA ASN A 237 26.98 -34.11 -6.55
C ASN A 237 28.27 -34.37 -7.39
N MET A 238 28.21 -34.07 -8.70
CA MET A 238 29.32 -34.21 -9.67
C MET A 238 30.57 -33.38 -9.34
N LEU A 239 30.45 -32.40 -8.44
CA LEU A 239 31.57 -31.57 -7.98
C LEU A 239 32.50 -32.33 -7.01
N LYS A 240 32.23 -33.60 -6.69
CA LYS A 240 33.02 -34.44 -5.76
C LYS A 240 33.25 -33.81 -4.38
N VAL A 241 32.42 -32.85 -4.01
CA VAL A 241 32.38 -32.25 -2.68
C VAL A 241 31.53 -33.15 -1.79
N ASP A 242 31.93 -33.35 -0.53
CA ASP A 242 31.18 -34.15 0.45
C ASP A 242 29.93 -33.40 0.97
N VAL A 243 29.07 -32.99 0.04
CA VAL A 243 27.83 -32.26 0.30
C VAL A 243 26.68 -33.04 -0.32
N GLU A 244 25.78 -33.50 0.53
CA GLU A 244 24.56 -34.18 0.10
C GLU A 244 23.69 -33.27 -0.79
N ASN A 245 23.06 -33.86 -1.80
CA ASN A 245 22.21 -33.16 -2.78
C ASN A 245 21.12 -32.28 -2.13
N LYS A 246 20.58 -32.70 -0.98
CA LYS A 246 19.56 -31.95 -0.22
C LYS A 246 19.97 -30.51 0.13
N HIS A 247 21.26 -30.23 0.27
CA HIS A 247 21.76 -28.88 0.62
C HIS A 247 21.76 -27.89 -0.57
N PHE A 248 21.47 -28.37 -1.79
CA PHE A 248 21.26 -27.51 -2.96
C PHE A 248 19.82 -27.00 -3.09
N PHE A 249 18.86 -27.62 -2.40
CA PHE A 249 17.44 -27.26 -2.43
C PHE A 249 17.00 -26.56 -1.14
N ARG A 250 17.24 -25.23 -1.07
CA ARG A 250 16.80 -24.34 0.03
C ARG A 250 15.37 -23.84 -0.21
N LYS A 251 14.86 -22.95 0.66
CA LYS A 251 13.51 -22.35 0.56
C LYS A 251 13.25 -21.58 -0.74
N GLY A 252 14.28 -21.00 -1.37
CA GLY A 252 14.14 -20.27 -2.63
C GLY A 252 13.29 -18.99 -2.51
N GLU A 253 13.32 -18.30 -1.37
CA GLU A 253 12.53 -17.09 -1.11
C GLU A 253 13.34 -15.80 -1.36
N THR A 254 12.80 -14.89 -2.17
CA THR A 254 13.34 -13.53 -2.33
C THR A 254 13.29 -12.80 -0.98
N GLY A 255 14.42 -12.24 -0.56
CA GLY A 255 14.54 -11.49 0.69
C GLY A 255 14.89 -12.31 1.92
N ASP A 256 15.04 -13.63 1.84
CA ASP A 256 15.37 -14.49 2.99
C ASP A 256 16.77 -14.19 3.60
N TRP A 257 17.63 -13.49 2.87
CA TRP A 257 18.96 -13.07 3.32
C TRP A 257 18.93 -12.23 4.61
N VAL A 258 17.82 -11.51 4.88
CA VAL A 258 17.65 -10.70 6.10
C VAL A 258 17.70 -11.53 7.38
N ASN A 259 17.42 -12.83 7.29
CA ASN A 259 17.47 -13.75 8.42
C ASN A 259 18.91 -14.19 8.77
N TYR A 260 19.88 -13.92 7.89
CA TYR A 260 21.25 -14.39 8.01
C TYR A 260 22.27 -13.27 8.18
N PHE A 261 21.91 -12.03 7.83
CA PHE A 261 22.82 -10.89 7.79
C PHE A 261 22.60 -9.99 9.00
N SER A 262 23.70 -9.56 9.62
CA SER A 262 23.64 -8.48 10.61
C SER A 262 23.36 -7.14 9.92
N PRO A 263 22.91 -6.10 10.65
CA PRO A 263 22.77 -4.76 10.11
C PRO A 263 24.07 -4.24 9.47
N TYR A 264 25.22 -4.50 10.09
CA TYR A 264 26.55 -4.16 9.56
C TYR A 264 26.82 -4.84 8.20
N MET A 265 26.57 -6.15 8.10
CA MET A 265 26.75 -6.89 6.83
C MET A 265 25.83 -6.36 5.74
N THR A 266 24.59 -6.00 6.11
CA THR A 266 23.60 -5.44 5.19
C THR A 266 24.05 -4.10 4.64
N GLU A 267 24.50 -3.19 5.51
CA GLU A 267 24.98 -1.87 5.13
C GLU A 267 26.24 -1.96 4.26
N LYS A 268 27.22 -2.78 4.68
CA LYS A 268 28.47 -2.98 3.96
C LYS A 268 28.25 -3.58 2.57
N LEU A 269 27.42 -4.62 2.47
CA LEU A 269 27.08 -5.23 1.17
C LEU A 269 26.31 -4.24 0.27
N SER A 270 25.37 -3.49 0.83
CA SER A 270 24.61 -2.48 0.06
C SER A 270 25.54 -1.43 -0.54
N LYS A 271 26.47 -0.91 0.26
CA LYS A 271 27.47 0.06 -0.19
C LYS A 271 28.35 -0.49 -1.33
N ILE A 272 28.82 -1.73 -1.20
CA ILE A 272 29.66 -2.39 -2.21
C ILE A 272 28.88 -2.64 -3.50
N ILE A 273 27.61 -3.03 -3.42
CA ILE A 273 26.73 -3.16 -4.57
C ILE A 273 26.59 -1.82 -5.29
N GLU A 274 26.36 -0.74 -4.54
CA GLU A 274 26.24 0.62 -5.10
C GLU A 274 27.53 1.09 -5.80
N GLU A 275 28.68 0.88 -5.15
CA GLU A 275 30.00 1.25 -5.65
C GLU A 275 30.38 0.44 -6.90
N ASN A 276 30.25 -0.89 -6.85
CA ASN A 276 30.69 -1.76 -7.94
C ASN A 276 29.73 -1.78 -9.12
N LEU A 277 28.43 -1.60 -8.90
CA LEU A 277 27.44 -1.51 -9.98
C LEU A 277 27.17 -0.05 -10.41
N GLY A 278 28.01 0.88 -9.94
CA GLY A 278 28.22 2.23 -10.47
C GLY A 278 26.98 3.12 -10.44
N GLY A 279 26.10 3.00 -9.45
CA GLY A 279 24.82 3.71 -9.45
C GLY A 279 23.97 3.49 -10.72
N LYS A 280 24.31 2.47 -11.53
CA LYS A 280 23.68 2.11 -12.81
C LYS A 280 22.73 0.91 -12.69
N VAL A 281 22.62 0.34 -11.48
CA VAL A 281 21.37 -0.27 -11.03
C VAL A 281 20.41 0.86 -10.63
N LYS A 282 19.93 1.62 -11.61
CA LYS A 282 18.96 2.70 -11.35
C LYS A 282 17.56 2.22 -11.01
N ASP A 283 17.33 0.91 -10.89
CA ASP A 283 16.03 0.33 -10.58
C ASP A 283 16.08 -0.79 -9.54
N ILE A 284 16.94 -0.70 -8.52
CA ILE A 284 16.47 -1.20 -7.21
C ILE A 284 15.62 -0.05 -6.67
N LYS A 285 14.33 -0.07 -7.02
CA LYS A 285 13.35 0.81 -6.40
C LYS A 285 13.51 0.64 -4.89
N LYS A 286 14.05 1.66 -4.22
CA LYS A 286 14.17 1.65 -2.76
C LYS A 286 12.75 1.76 -2.22
N LEU A 287 12.12 0.63 -1.95
CA LEU A 287 10.75 0.60 -1.45
C LEU A 287 10.71 1.14 -0.02
N PRO A 288 9.60 1.75 0.42
CA PRO A 288 9.50 2.21 1.78
C PRO A 288 9.71 1.07 2.79
N PRO A 289 10.35 1.34 3.94
CA PRO A 289 10.58 0.35 4.98
C PRO A 289 9.25 0.00 5.67
N GLY A 290 9.13 -1.19 6.27
CA GLY A 290 7.93 -1.56 7.00
C GLY A 290 7.77 -3.06 7.16
N THR A 291 6.57 -3.50 7.51
CA THR A 291 6.23 -4.91 7.67
C THR A 291 4.85 -5.19 7.10
N TYR A 292 4.67 -6.33 6.44
CA TYR A 292 3.34 -6.76 6.02
C TYR A 292 2.51 -7.37 7.15
N GLY A 293 3.07 -7.52 8.35
CA GLY A 293 2.35 -8.07 9.50
C GLY A 293 2.02 -9.55 9.35
N TRP A 294 0.87 -9.97 9.91
CA TRP A 294 0.44 -11.37 9.87
C TRP A 294 0.02 -11.79 8.46
N PRO A 295 0.18 -13.08 8.08
CA PRO A 295 -0.39 -13.59 6.82
C PRO A 295 -1.89 -13.26 6.71
N LEU A 296 -2.33 -12.90 5.48
CA LEU A 296 -3.71 -12.58 5.09
C LEU A 296 -4.32 -11.29 5.68
N VAL A 297 -4.16 -11.02 6.97
CA VAL A 297 -4.80 -9.87 7.65
C VAL A 297 -3.85 -8.71 7.92
N GLY A 298 -2.55 -8.94 7.80
CA GLY A 298 -1.53 -7.93 7.95
C GLY A 298 -1.53 -7.25 9.32
N GLU A 299 -1.60 -5.92 9.31
CA GLU A 299 -1.72 -5.08 10.51
C GLU A 299 -3.11 -4.45 10.64
N SER A 300 -4.12 -5.01 9.95
CA SER A 300 -5.49 -4.48 9.92
C SER A 300 -6.09 -4.36 11.32
N TYR A 301 -5.79 -5.30 12.22
CA TYR A 301 -6.32 -5.24 13.58
C TYR A 301 -5.81 -4.01 14.33
N GLN A 302 -4.49 -3.79 14.29
CA GLN A 302 -3.86 -2.64 14.93
C GLN A 302 -4.36 -1.33 14.29
N PHE A 303 -4.57 -1.31 12.98
CA PHE A 303 -5.04 -0.13 12.26
C PHE A 303 -6.52 0.23 12.55
N PHE A 304 -7.43 -0.76 12.53
CA PHE A 304 -8.88 -0.52 12.64
C PHE A 304 -9.43 -0.62 14.07
N PHE A 305 -8.69 -1.22 15.00
CA PHE A 305 -9.21 -1.51 16.34
C PHE A 305 -8.35 -0.99 17.49
N ARG A 306 -7.09 -0.55 17.25
CA ARG A 306 -6.33 0.28 18.20
C ARG A 306 -6.40 1.76 17.81
N LYS A 307 -5.98 2.66 18.69
CA LYS A 307 -5.90 4.09 18.38
C LYS A 307 -4.95 4.30 17.20
N LEU A 308 -5.42 4.95 16.14
CA LEU A 308 -4.61 5.16 14.94
C LEU A 308 -3.34 5.98 15.24
N ASP A 309 -3.42 6.95 16.14
CA ASP A 309 -2.26 7.76 16.53
C ASP A 309 -1.11 6.89 17.06
N ASP A 310 -1.43 5.88 17.89
CA ASP A 310 -0.45 4.93 18.42
C ASP A 310 0.13 4.07 17.29
N PHE A 311 -0.73 3.58 16.38
CA PHE A 311 -0.30 2.82 15.22
C PHE A 311 0.68 3.62 14.35
N LEU A 312 0.34 4.86 14.01
CA LEU A 312 1.17 5.74 13.18
C LEU A 312 2.48 6.07 13.90
N LYS A 313 2.44 6.42 15.19
CA LYS A 313 3.62 6.77 15.98
C LYS A 313 4.59 5.59 16.07
N GLU A 314 4.12 4.41 16.46
CA GLU A 314 4.93 3.19 16.57
C GLU A 314 5.67 2.87 15.25
N ARG A 315 5.01 3.03 14.09
CA ARG A 315 5.63 2.75 12.77
C ARG A 315 6.53 3.89 12.28
N LYS A 316 6.15 5.15 12.52
CA LYS A 316 6.99 6.32 12.20
C LYS A 316 8.34 6.24 12.92
N ASP A 317 8.30 5.90 14.21
CA ASP A 317 9.49 5.81 15.06
C ASP A 317 10.36 4.59 14.71
N LYS A 318 9.73 3.48 14.31
CA LYS A 318 10.44 2.24 13.98
C LYS A 318 11.02 2.21 12.55
N TYR A 319 10.31 2.76 11.57
CA TYR A 319 10.63 2.57 10.15
C TYR A 319 11.10 3.86 9.48
N CYS A 320 10.23 4.85 9.37
CA CYS A 320 10.54 6.15 8.79
C CYS A 320 9.42 7.15 9.12
N GLN A 321 9.81 8.39 9.43
CA GLN A 321 8.90 9.44 9.89
C GLN A 321 7.89 9.90 8.82
N GLU A 322 8.22 9.76 7.53
CA GLU A 322 7.40 10.26 6.42
C GLU A 322 6.68 9.15 5.65
N VAL A 323 7.24 7.94 5.55
CA VAL A 323 6.66 6.87 4.73
C VAL A 323 7.03 5.46 5.21
N PHE A 324 6.06 4.55 5.25
CA PHE A 324 6.31 3.14 5.53
C PHE A 324 5.33 2.21 4.81
N ILE A 325 5.66 0.92 4.69
CA ILE A 325 4.74 -0.11 4.18
C ILE A 325 4.03 -0.87 5.30
N THR A 326 2.79 -1.26 5.04
CA THR A 326 1.99 -2.17 5.85
C THR A 326 1.09 -3.04 4.96
N ASN A 327 0.26 -3.89 5.54
CA ASN A 327 -0.81 -4.59 4.84
C ASN A 327 -2.15 -4.35 5.57
N LEU A 328 -3.11 -3.76 4.86
CA LEU A 328 -4.44 -3.42 5.37
C LEU A 328 -5.50 -4.15 4.54
N LEU A 329 -6.37 -4.90 5.21
CA LEU A 329 -7.43 -5.74 4.66
C LEU A 329 -6.94 -6.69 3.55
N GLY A 330 -5.74 -7.26 3.73
CA GLY A 330 -5.12 -8.18 2.78
C GLY A 330 -4.41 -7.50 1.62
N GLU A 331 -4.24 -6.18 1.66
CA GLU A 331 -3.70 -5.40 0.56
C GLU A 331 -2.43 -4.63 0.99
N PRO A 332 -1.28 -4.86 0.33
CA PRO A 332 -0.07 -4.05 0.52
C PRO A 332 -0.39 -2.56 0.39
N THR A 333 -0.07 -1.79 1.43
CA THR A 333 -0.41 -0.37 1.53
C THR A 333 0.79 0.44 2.00
N VAL A 334 1.10 1.50 1.27
CA VAL A 334 2.07 2.51 1.67
C VAL A 334 1.36 3.57 2.51
N VAL A 335 1.88 3.89 3.69
CA VAL A 335 1.36 4.98 4.53
C VAL A 335 2.22 6.22 4.32
N LEU A 336 1.58 7.35 3.99
CA LEU A 336 2.25 8.64 3.84
C LEU A 336 1.89 9.58 4.99
N CYS A 337 2.91 10.18 5.60
CA CYS A 337 2.81 11.03 6.78
C CYS A 337 3.46 12.40 6.55
N GLY A 338 3.01 13.41 7.30
CA GLY A 338 3.62 14.73 7.35
C GLY A 338 3.13 15.75 6.31
N PRO A 339 3.56 17.03 6.43
CA PRO A 339 3.11 18.10 5.55
C PRO A 339 3.52 17.89 4.09
N THR A 340 4.68 17.29 3.83
CA THR A 340 5.14 16.96 2.48
C THR A 340 4.21 15.96 1.80
N ALA A 341 3.76 14.93 2.52
CA ALA A 341 2.75 13.99 2.03
C ALA A 341 1.40 14.68 1.79
N ASN A 342 0.96 15.51 2.75
CA ASN A 342 -0.27 16.30 2.66
C ASN A 342 -0.28 17.16 1.39
N LYS A 343 0.83 17.84 1.08
CA LYS A 343 1.00 18.62 -0.15
C LYS A 343 1.00 17.74 -1.39
N LEU A 344 1.81 16.67 -1.40
CA LEU A 344 1.96 15.77 -2.54
C LEU A 344 0.62 15.20 -2.97
N VAL A 345 -0.13 14.60 -2.03
CA VAL A 345 -1.41 13.96 -2.33
C VAL A 345 -2.46 14.98 -2.72
N SER A 346 -2.54 16.12 -2.02
CA SER A 346 -3.58 17.13 -2.27
C SER A 346 -3.42 17.83 -3.62
N MET A 347 -2.17 18.08 -4.06
CA MET A 347 -1.90 18.90 -5.24
C MET A 347 -1.67 18.10 -6.53
N ASN A 348 -1.54 16.78 -6.45
CA ASN A 348 -1.21 15.94 -7.60
C ASN A 348 -2.27 14.89 -7.93
N GLU A 349 -3.51 15.06 -7.48
CA GLU A 349 -4.65 14.25 -7.92
C GLU A 349 -5.26 14.85 -9.21
N PRO A 350 -5.46 14.09 -10.31
CA PRO A 350 -5.33 12.63 -10.43
C PRO A 350 -3.98 12.13 -10.98
N ASN A 351 -3.01 13.02 -11.22
CA ASN A 351 -1.81 12.75 -12.00
C ASN A 351 -0.84 11.76 -11.34
N LEU A 352 -0.47 11.98 -10.07
CA LEU A 352 0.42 11.07 -9.32
C LEU A 352 -0.36 10.06 -8.49
N VAL A 353 -1.52 10.46 -8.00
CA VAL A 353 -2.37 9.64 -7.13
C VAL A 353 -3.81 9.69 -7.60
N LYS A 354 -4.51 8.57 -7.52
CA LYS A 354 -5.95 8.46 -7.81
C LYS A 354 -6.70 8.02 -6.56
N ILE A 355 -7.99 8.35 -6.49
CA ILE A 355 -8.85 7.86 -5.40
C ILE A 355 -8.87 6.34 -5.40
N GLN A 356 -8.68 5.76 -4.23
CA GLN A 356 -8.92 4.35 -3.97
C GLN A 356 -9.95 4.26 -2.85
N TYR A 357 -11.06 3.59 -3.10
CA TYR A 357 -12.02 3.25 -2.06
C TYR A 357 -11.71 1.85 -1.53
N LEU A 358 -11.99 1.61 -0.24
CA LEU A 358 -11.93 0.26 0.32
C LEU A 358 -12.97 -0.64 -0.38
N LYS A 359 -12.69 -1.94 -0.53
CA LYS A 359 -13.63 -2.91 -1.12
C LYS A 359 -15.00 -2.89 -0.41
N THR A 360 -14.97 -2.82 0.92
CA THR A 360 -16.16 -2.65 1.77
C THR A 360 -16.94 -1.39 1.40
N GLN A 361 -16.26 -0.25 1.27
CA GLN A 361 -16.87 1.02 0.88
C GLN A 361 -17.45 0.95 -0.54
N ARG A 362 -16.73 0.38 -1.50
CA ARG A 362 -17.24 0.21 -2.87
C ARG A 362 -18.54 -0.57 -2.88
N ARG A 363 -18.59 -1.67 -2.14
CA ARG A 363 -19.79 -2.51 -2.05
C ARG A 363 -20.95 -1.81 -1.35
N LEU A 364 -20.70 -1.09 -0.26
CA LEU A 364 -21.74 -0.39 0.49
C LEU A 364 -22.34 0.79 -0.29
N PHE A 365 -21.54 1.48 -1.11
CA PHE A 365 -22.00 2.65 -1.87
C PHE A 365 -22.24 2.36 -3.36
N ASN A 366 -22.23 1.09 -3.79
CA ASN A 366 -22.33 0.69 -5.20
C ASN A 366 -21.37 1.45 -6.13
N ILE A 367 -20.13 1.69 -5.67
CA ILE A 367 -19.08 2.34 -6.46
C ILE A 367 -18.51 1.29 -7.42
N PRO A 368 -18.46 1.55 -8.74
CA PRO A 368 -17.90 0.62 -9.71
C PRO A 368 -16.45 0.25 -9.41
N GLU A 369 -16.06 -0.99 -9.71
CA GLU A 369 -14.64 -1.38 -9.69
C GLU A 369 -13.90 -0.65 -10.82
N PRO A 370 -12.68 -0.12 -10.57
CA PRO A 370 -11.81 0.35 -11.64
C PRO A 370 -11.55 -0.82 -12.59
N LYS A 371 -11.76 -0.59 -13.89
CA LYS A 371 -11.35 -1.52 -14.93
C LYS A 371 -9.84 -1.43 -15.12
N ASP A 372 -9.07 -1.88 -14.14
CA ASP A 372 -7.66 -2.19 -14.35
C ASP A 372 -7.57 -3.70 -14.55
N HIS A 373 -7.10 -4.08 -15.74
CA HIS A 373 -6.92 -5.45 -16.20
C HIS A 373 -6.26 -6.32 -15.14
N ILE A 374 -6.97 -7.32 -14.63
CA ILE A 374 -6.50 -8.67 -14.25
C ILE A 374 -7.76 -9.47 -13.83
N HIS A 375 -8.04 -10.53 -14.59
CA HIS A 375 -9.06 -11.57 -14.38
C HIS A 375 -10.56 -11.19 -14.49
N SER A 376 -11.08 -11.17 -15.72
CA SER A 376 -12.35 -11.84 -16.00
C SER A 376 -12.45 -12.23 -17.47
N HIS A 377 -12.31 -13.53 -17.77
CA HIS A 377 -12.73 -14.12 -19.04
C HIS A 377 -14.26 -14.05 -19.14
N LYS A 378 -14.79 -12.97 -19.73
CA LYS A 378 -16.06 -12.98 -20.46
C LYS A 378 -16.00 -11.90 -21.55
N PRO A 379 -16.35 -12.20 -22.81
CA PRO A 379 -16.44 -11.19 -23.84
C PRO A 379 -17.74 -10.41 -23.62
N SER A 380 -17.63 -9.26 -22.97
CA SER A 380 -18.61 -8.19 -23.14
C SER A 380 -17.90 -6.98 -23.75
N THR A 381 -18.52 -6.45 -24.80
CA THR A 381 -18.04 -5.37 -25.64
C THR A 381 -17.39 -4.26 -24.81
N PRO A 382 -16.16 -3.81 -25.13
CA PRO A 382 -15.50 -2.78 -24.34
C PRO A 382 -16.30 -1.47 -24.45
N PRO A 383 -16.76 -0.86 -23.35
CA PRO A 383 -17.16 0.54 -23.39
C PRO A 383 -15.91 1.39 -23.60
N LYS A 384 -16.07 2.53 -24.27
CA LYS A 384 -14.96 3.40 -24.67
C LYS A 384 -14.25 3.93 -23.42
N GLN A 385 -12.95 4.17 -23.53
CA GLN A 385 -12.08 4.68 -22.46
C GLN A 385 -12.61 6.00 -21.85
N GLU A 386 -13.39 6.77 -22.62
CA GLU A 386 -14.18 7.93 -22.15
C GLU A 386 -15.17 7.63 -21.03
N ASP A 387 -15.76 6.43 -20.96
CA ASP A 387 -16.85 6.12 -20.01
C ASP A 387 -16.35 5.91 -18.57
N ALA A 388 -15.11 5.43 -18.41
CA ALA A 388 -14.48 5.23 -17.09
C ALA A 388 -13.92 6.55 -16.52
N GLU A 389 -13.40 7.42 -17.38
CA GLU A 389 -13.06 8.80 -17.00
C GLU A 389 -14.31 9.62 -16.70
N LYS A 390 -15.39 9.44 -17.49
CA LYS A 390 -16.71 10.04 -17.21
C LYS A 390 -17.30 9.55 -15.89
N ALA A 391 -17.18 8.28 -15.50
CA ALA A 391 -17.71 7.79 -14.21
C ALA A 391 -16.95 8.36 -12.98
N ASN A 392 -15.61 8.46 -13.06
CA ASN A 392 -14.80 9.06 -11.98
C ASN A 392 -14.91 10.59 -11.94
N ALA A 393 -15.07 11.24 -13.11
CA ALA A 393 -15.45 12.64 -13.21
C ALA A 393 -16.88 12.86 -12.69
N ALA A 394 -17.84 11.99 -13.00
CA ALA A 394 -19.24 12.06 -12.57
C ALA A 394 -19.42 11.86 -11.06
N ALA A 395 -18.47 11.25 -10.35
CA ALA A 395 -18.47 11.26 -8.87
C ALA A 395 -17.93 12.58 -8.29
N ALA A 396 -17.13 13.35 -9.03
CA ALA A 396 -16.53 14.62 -8.62
C ALA A 396 -17.31 15.86 -9.12
N VAL A 397 -18.03 15.72 -10.23
CA VAL A 397 -18.73 16.78 -10.95
C VAL A 397 -19.99 17.26 -10.19
N PRO A 398 -20.90 16.43 -9.64
CA PRO A 398 -22.14 16.93 -9.03
C PRO A 398 -21.88 17.88 -7.85
N VAL A 399 -20.86 17.60 -7.03
CA VAL A 399 -20.60 18.36 -5.79
C VAL A 399 -19.85 19.67 -6.04
N LYS A 400 -18.94 19.72 -7.03
CA LYS A 400 -18.29 20.97 -7.43
C LYS A 400 -19.21 21.90 -8.23
N THR A 401 -20.23 21.35 -8.90
CA THR A 401 -21.04 22.09 -9.88
C THR A 401 -22.28 22.76 -9.28
N LEU A 402 -22.64 22.51 -8.02
CA LEU A 402 -23.93 22.99 -7.48
C LEU A 402 -23.89 24.28 -6.66
N GLY A 403 -22.72 24.80 -6.24
CA GLY A 403 -22.64 26.05 -5.45
C GLY A 403 -23.39 26.04 -4.09
N PHE A 404 -24.18 25.01 -3.84
CA PHE A 404 -25.15 24.90 -2.75
C PHE A 404 -24.49 24.76 -1.38
N LEU A 405 -23.31 24.14 -1.34
CA LEU A 405 -22.49 23.98 -0.14
C LEU A 405 -21.53 25.16 0.09
N LYS A 406 -21.50 26.15 -0.83
CA LYS A 406 -20.77 27.39 -0.63
C LYS A 406 -21.61 28.38 0.18
N PRO A 407 -21.00 29.43 0.77
CA PRO A 407 -21.72 30.40 1.58
C PRO A 407 -22.99 30.93 0.92
N GLU A 408 -22.94 31.27 -0.37
CA GLU A 408 -24.06 31.86 -1.11
C GLU A 408 -25.27 30.89 -1.21
N GLY A 409 -24.99 29.59 -1.34
CA GLY A 409 -26.02 28.55 -1.35
C GLY A 409 -26.58 28.24 0.04
N LEU A 410 -25.73 28.32 1.08
CA LEU A 410 -26.10 28.03 2.45
C LEU A 410 -27.03 29.08 3.07
N VAL A 411 -26.96 30.36 2.65
CA VAL A 411 -27.77 31.45 3.23
C VAL A 411 -29.25 31.09 3.33
N LYS A 412 -29.81 30.44 2.30
CA LYS A 412 -31.22 30.02 2.26
C LYS A 412 -31.58 28.99 3.34
N TYR A 413 -30.60 28.20 3.77
CA TYR A 413 -30.76 27.13 4.75
C TYR A 413 -30.49 27.57 6.18
N MET A 414 -29.79 28.69 6.39
CA MET A 414 -29.37 29.16 7.72
C MET A 414 -30.55 29.29 8.69
N LYS A 415 -31.67 29.88 8.23
CA LYS A 415 -32.91 30.00 9.02
C LYS A 415 -33.47 28.64 9.45
N ARG A 416 -33.42 27.65 8.56
CA ARG A 416 -33.92 26.30 8.84
C ARG A 416 -33.01 25.57 9.83
N ILE A 417 -31.70 25.72 9.67
CA ILE A 417 -30.71 25.17 10.62
C ILE A 417 -30.93 25.76 12.01
N GLU A 418 -31.13 27.06 12.12
CA GLU A 418 -31.42 27.72 13.40
C GLU A 418 -32.73 27.23 14.02
N SER A 419 -33.79 27.04 13.22
CA SER A 419 -35.04 26.42 13.69
C SER A 419 -34.82 25.02 14.28
N ILE A 420 -34.00 24.19 13.62
CA ILE A 420 -33.63 22.85 14.12
C ILE A 420 -32.86 22.97 15.44
N ILE A 421 -31.93 23.92 15.55
CA ILE A 421 -31.17 24.18 16.78
C ILE A 421 -32.14 24.56 17.91
N HIS A 422 -33.01 25.54 17.70
CA HIS A 422 -33.99 25.98 18.70
C HIS A 422 -34.93 24.86 19.13
N GLN A 423 -35.42 24.04 18.19
CA GLN A 423 -36.22 22.88 18.51
C GLN A 423 -35.43 21.86 19.34
N HIS A 424 -34.18 21.57 18.97
CA HIS A 424 -33.32 20.65 19.70
C HIS A 424 -33.09 21.11 21.15
N PHE A 425 -32.83 22.41 21.38
CA PHE A 425 -32.69 22.97 22.72
C PHE A 425 -33.98 22.88 23.54
N ARG A 426 -35.13 23.26 22.97
CA ARG A 426 -36.44 23.16 23.65
C ARG A 426 -36.76 21.73 24.07
N THR A 427 -36.48 20.75 23.21
CA THR A 427 -36.84 19.35 23.47
C THR A 427 -35.90 18.68 24.47
N TYR A 428 -34.59 18.91 24.35
CA TYR A 428 -33.59 18.07 25.02
C TYR A 428 -32.77 18.78 26.09
N TRP A 429 -32.76 20.12 26.14
CA TRP A 429 -31.86 20.88 27.02
C TRP A 429 -32.64 21.72 28.05
N GLU A 430 -33.64 22.46 27.60
CA GLU A 430 -34.43 23.34 28.47
C GLU A 430 -35.20 22.53 29.52
N GLY A 431 -35.17 22.99 30.78
CA GLY A 431 -35.75 22.28 31.92
C GLY A 431 -34.96 21.05 32.42
N ARG A 432 -33.85 20.68 31.78
CA ARG A 432 -32.99 19.57 32.23
C ARG A 432 -31.86 20.07 33.12
N LYS A 433 -31.57 19.34 34.20
CA LYS A 433 -30.41 19.61 35.08
C LYS A 433 -29.12 18.92 34.59
N LYS A 434 -29.25 17.81 33.88
CA LYS A 434 -28.15 16.99 33.39
C LYS A 434 -28.53 16.43 32.02
N VAL A 435 -27.57 16.41 31.10
CA VAL A 435 -27.73 15.82 29.76
C VAL A 435 -26.48 15.02 29.38
N GLU A 436 -26.65 14.05 28.50
CA GLU A 436 -25.55 13.32 27.85
C GLU A 436 -25.31 13.96 26.48
N VAL A 437 -24.15 14.57 26.29
CA VAL A 437 -23.91 15.43 25.12
C VAL A 437 -23.80 14.61 23.84
N TYR A 438 -23.07 13.50 23.85
CA TYR A 438 -22.76 12.77 22.61
C TYR A 438 -24.01 12.24 21.88
N PRO A 439 -24.97 11.55 22.54
CA PRO A 439 -26.22 11.13 21.91
C PRO A 439 -27.04 12.29 21.35
N LEU A 440 -27.10 13.43 22.07
CA LEU A 440 -27.80 14.62 21.60
C LEU A 440 -27.13 15.24 20.38
N MET A 441 -25.80 15.26 20.31
CA MET A 441 -25.08 15.75 19.13
C MET A 441 -25.27 14.84 17.93
N MET A 442 -25.37 13.53 18.14
CA MET A 442 -25.71 12.57 17.08
C MET A 442 -27.13 12.78 16.55
N ASP A 443 -28.12 12.99 17.43
CA ASP A 443 -29.50 13.32 17.04
C ASP A 443 -29.57 14.65 16.28
N PHE A 444 -28.93 15.70 16.81
CA PHE A 444 -28.86 17.00 16.15
C PHE A 444 -28.26 16.88 14.75
N SER A 445 -27.12 16.20 14.61
CA SER A 445 -26.43 16.01 13.33
C SER A 445 -27.29 15.21 12.34
N LEU A 446 -28.00 14.17 12.80
CA LEU A 446 -28.93 13.40 11.98
C LEU A 446 -30.06 14.29 11.45
N ARG A 447 -30.73 15.04 12.32
CA ARG A 447 -31.86 15.90 11.94
C ARG A 447 -31.42 17.03 11.01
N LEU A 448 -30.27 17.62 11.29
CA LEU A 448 -29.64 18.61 10.44
C LEU A 448 -29.38 18.05 9.04
N MET A 449 -28.79 16.86 8.95
CA MET A 449 -28.54 16.15 7.70
C MET A 449 -29.86 15.84 6.95
N LEU A 450 -30.86 15.24 7.60
CA LEU A 450 -32.13 14.89 6.96
C LEU A 450 -32.84 16.11 6.39
N GLN A 451 -32.86 17.21 7.14
CA GLN A 451 -33.46 18.46 6.69
C GLN A 451 -32.65 19.11 5.57
N PHE A 452 -31.33 19.18 5.69
CA PHE A 452 -30.48 19.86 4.72
C PHE A 452 -30.42 19.10 3.38
N TYR A 453 -30.27 17.78 3.43
CA TYR A 453 -30.11 16.96 2.23
C TYR A 453 -31.42 16.53 1.60
N LEU A 454 -32.44 16.21 2.40
CA LEU A 454 -33.69 15.63 1.92
C LEU A 454 -34.92 16.54 2.15
N GLY A 455 -34.78 17.60 2.96
CA GLY A 455 -35.90 18.47 3.33
C GLY A 455 -36.97 17.77 4.17
N ILE A 456 -36.61 16.72 4.92
CA ILE A 456 -37.57 15.92 5.69
C ILE A 456 -37.43 16.10 7.19
N GLU A 457 -38.57 16.08 7.87
CA GLU A 457 -38.69 15.95 9.32
C GLU A 457 -39.15 14.55 9.68
N VAL A 458 -38.59 14.00 10.76
CA VAL A 458 -38.88 12.65 11.21
C VAL A 458 -39.22 12.64 12.69
N SER A 459 -40.13 11.73 13.07
CA SER A 459 -40.42 11.46 14.47
C SER A 459 -39.20 10.86 15.17
N ASP A 460 -39.16 10.94 16.51
CA ASP A 460 -38.05 10.41 17.31
C ASP A 460 -37.80 8.91 17.06
N ILE A 461 -38.87 8.13 16.86
CA ILE A 461 -38.79 6.70 16.55
C ILE A 461 -38.11 6.48 15.19
N ALA A 462 -38.45 7.29 14.18
CA ALA A 462 -37.84 7.19 12.85
C ALA A 462 -36.38 7.68 12.87
N ALA A 463 -36.09 8.76 13.62
CA ALA A 463 -34.73 9.26 13.83
C ALA A 463 -33.83 8.18 14.45
N ALA A 464 -34.27 7.51 15.52
CA ALA A 464 -33.50 6.44 16.17
C ALA A 464 -33.21 5.25 15.24
N LYS A 465 -34.18 4.86 14.39
CA LYS A 465 -33.98 3.82 13.37
C LYS A 465 -32.94 4.25 12.35
N LEU A 466 -33.05 5.45 11.80
CA LEU A 466 -32.09 5.98 10.82
C LEU A 466 -30.69 6.12 11.43
N ALA A 467 -30.57 6.63 12.66
CA ALA A 467 -29.31 6.71 13.40
C ALA A 467 -28.60 5.34 13.50
N THR A 468 -29.37 4.28 13.77
CA THR A 468 -28.87 2.90 13.83
C THR A 468 -28.35 2.44 12.46
N LEU A 469 -29.11 2.71 11.38
CA LEU A 469 -28.70 2.35 10.03
C LEU A 469 -27.41 3.07 9.62
N PHE A 470 -27.30 4.38 9.89
CA PHE A 470 -26.07 5.13 9.58
C PHE A 470 -24.88 4.68 10.44
N ALA A 471 -25.10 4.33 11.71
CA ALA A 471 -24.04 3.77 12.55
C ALA A 471 -23.55 2.41 12.04
N ASP A 472 -24.45 1.50 11.66
CA ASP A 472 -24.09 0.22 11.06
C ASP A 472 -23.36 0.40 9.72
N LEU A 473 -23.87 1.26 8.83
CA LEU A 473 -23.23 1.62 7.56
C LEU A 473 -21.80 2.10 7.78
N PHE A 474 -21.61 3.08 8.67
CA PHE A 474 -20.31 3.65 8.99
C PHE A 474 -19.35 2.58 9.54
N SER A 475 -19.81 1.77 10.49
CA SER A 475 -18.99 0.71 11.09
C SER A 475 -18.57 -0.38 10.09
N GLY A 476 -19.40 -0.61 9.05
CA GLY A 476 -19.13 -1.59 8.00
C GLY A 476 -18.02 -1.19 7.04
N ILE A 477 -17.84 0.11 6.79
CA ILE A 477 -16.78 0.63 5.92
C ILE A 477 -15.40 0.16 6.40
N TYR A 478 -15.19 0.15 7.72
CA TYR A 478 -13.91 -0.17 8.35
C TYR A 478 -13.89 -1.56 9.01
N SER A 479 -14.68 -2.49 8.46
CA SER A 479 -14.80 -3.86 8.98
C SER A 479 -14.16 -4.89 8.06
N ILE A 480 -13.94 -6.11 8.57
CA ILE A 480 -13.50 -7.24 7.76
C ILE A 480 -14.65 -7.62 6.80
N PRO A 481 -14.41 -7.77 5.48
CA PRO A 481 -15.44 -7.94 4.45
C PRO A 481 -16.06 -9.35 4.41
N VAL A 482 -16.50 -9.88 5.57
CA VAL A 482 -17.10 -11.21 5.70
C VAL A 482 -18.61 -11.06 5.89
N ASN A 483 -19.39 -11.50 4.90
CA ASN A 483 -20.85 -11.37 4.90
C ASN A 483 -21.54 -12.55 5.62
N ILE A 484 -21.39 -12.61 6.94
CA ILE A 484 -22.03 -13.63 7.80
C ILE A 484 -22.99 -12.93 8.78
N PRO A 485 -24.20 -13.47 9.04
CA PRO A 485 -25.11 -12.93 10.06
C PRO A 485 -24.41 -12.67 11.40
N GLY A 486 -24.65 -11.50 11.99
CA GLY A 486 -23.99 -11.06 13.24
C GLY A 486 -22.73 -10.21 13.05
N THR A 487 -22.06 -10.28 11.89
CA THR A 487 -20.90 -9.43 11.59
C THR A 487 -21.28 -7.96 11.34
N LYS A 488 -20.35 -7.02 11.60
CA LYS A 488 -20.52 -5.59 11.26
C LYS A 488 -20.77 -5.40 9.76
N TYR A 489 -20.03 -6.12 8.92
CA TYR A 489 -20.17 -6.02 7.47
C TYR A 489 -21.55 -6.47 6.97
N HIS A 490 -22.09 -7.58 7.50
CA HIS A 490 -23.44 -8.04 7.14
C HIS A 490 -24.52 -7.03 7.53
N ARG A 491 -24.45 -6.44 8.74
CA ARG A 491 -25.39 -5.39 9.16
C ARG A 491 -25.28 -4.15 8.28
N ALA A 492 -24.06 -3.75 7.93
CA ALA A 492 -23.83 -2.61 7.05
C ALA A 492 -24.40 -2.81 5.64
N LEU A 493 -24.33 -4.03 5.08
CA LEU A 493 -24.97 -4.34 3.78
C LEU A 493 -26.49 -4.16 3.85
N LYS A 494 -27.12 -4.65 4.93
CA LYS A 494 -28.56 -4.44 5.18
C LYS A 494 -28.90 -2.96 5.37
N ALA A 495 -28.10 -2.24 6.15
CA ALA A 495 -28.28 -0.82 6.38
C ALA A 495 -28.12 0.01 5.10
N SER A 496 -27.12 -0.31 4.27
CA SER A 496 -26.93 0.29 2.96
C SER A 496 -28.14 0.12 2.05
N ALA A 497 -28.71 -1.09 2.00
CA ALA A 497 -29.91 -1.35 1.21
C ALA A 497 -31.11 -0.53 1.71
N ALA A 498 -31.36 -0.54 3.03
CA ALA A 498 -32.48 0.20 3.63
C ALA A 498 -32.37 1.72 3.45
N ILE A 499 -31.17 2.31 3.65
CA ILE A 499 -30.93 3.74 3.43
C ILE A 499 -31.15 4.09 1.95
N ARG A 500 -30.68 3.23 1.04
CA ARG A 500 -30.83 3.45 -0.40
C ARG A 500 -32.29 3.45 -0.83
N GLU A 501 -33.08 2.49 -0.34
CA GLU A 501 -34.53 2.43 -0.61
C GLU A 501 -35.25 3.70 -0.13
N GLU A 502 -34.90 4.20 1.05
CA GLU A 502 -35.51 5.41 1.60
C GLU A 502 -35.14 6.66 0.78
N ILE A 503 -33.87 6.80 0.38
CA ILE A 503 -33.44 7.91 -0.50
C ILE A 503 -34.16 7.83 -1.85
N GLN A 504 -34.31 6.63 -2.43
CA GLN A 504 -35.02 6.43 -3.70
C GLN A 504 -36.51 6.79 -3.59
N ARG A 505 -37.14 6.48 -2.45
CA ARG A 505 -38.52 6.90 -2.15
C ARG A 505 -38.62 8.43 -2.15
N VAL A 506 -37.72 9.12 -1.44
CA VAL A 506 -37.71 10.59 -1.39
C VAL A 506 -37.42 11.19 -2.76
N ILE A 507 -36.49 10.64 -3.56
CA ILE A 507 -36.25 11.10 -4.94
C ILE A 507 -37.54 11.09 -5.75
N LYS A 508 -38.33 10.01 -5.68
CA LYS A 508 -39.61 9.90 -6.39
C LYS A 508 -40.59 10.98 -5.96
N GLU A 509 -40.67 11.27 -4.66
CA GLU A 509 -41.52 12.33 -4.11
C GLU A 509 -41.08 13.72 -4.58
N LYS A 510 -39.77 13.99 -4.60
CA LYS A 510 -39.24 15.25 -5.12
C LYS A 510 -39.52 15.43 -6.61
N MET A 511 -39.38 14.37 -7.40
CA MET A 511 -39.68 14.42 -8.84
C MET A 511 -41.16 14.77 -9.10
N ASP A 512 -42.08 14.16 -8.35
CA ASP A 512 -43.53 14.43 -8.45
C ASP A 512 -43.91 15.84 -7.95
N ALA A 513 -43.25 16.33 -6.90
CA ALA A 513 -43.47 17.69 -6.42
C ALA A 513 -42.98 18.74 -7.44
N LEU A 514 -41.79 18.56 -8.02
CA LEU A 514 -41.24 19.47 -9.03
C LEU A 514 -42.07 19.48 -10.31
N SER A 515 -42.61 18.33 -10.75
CA SER A 515 -43.47 18.27 -11.95
C SER A 515 -44.80 19.02 -11.75
N LYS A 516 -45.24 19.18 -10.49
CA LYS A 516 -46.40 19.98 -10.09
C LYS A 516 -46.08 21.46 -9.87
N GLY A 517 -44.84 21.89 -10.10
CA GLY A 517 -44.41 23.27 -9.91
C GLY A 517 -44.22 23.69 -8.45
N LEU A 518 -44.09 22.73 -7.52
CA LEU A 518 -43.81 23.05 -6.13
C LEU A 518 -42.34 23.45 -5.98
N GLU A 519 -42.11 24.63 -5.39
CA GLU A 519 -40.76 25.03 -4.98
C GLU A 519 -40.31 24.23 -3.76
N MET A 520 -39.09 23.70 -3.82
CA MET A 520 -38.49 22.95 -2.73
C MET A 520 -37.07 23.43 -2.48
N GLU A 521 -36.79 23.67 -1.21
CA GLU A 521 -35.50 24.16 -0.73
C GLU A 521 -34.84 23.03 0.06
N ASP A 522 -34.20 22.10 -0.66
CA ASP A 522 -33.21 21.13 -0.15
C ASP A 522 -32.20 20.72 -1.25
N LEU A 523 -31.09 20.08 -0.85
CA LEU A 523 -30.03 19.72 -1.81
C LEU A 523 -30.53 18.71 -2.85
N LEU A 524 -31.33 17.72 -2.42
CA LEU A 524 -31.82 16.70 -3.32
C LEU A 524 -32.78 17.28 -4.36
N ALA A 525 -33.70 18.16 -3.97
CA ALA A 525 -34.56 18.90 -4.89
C ALA A 525 -33.76 19.69 -5.92
N SER A 526 -32.67 20.34 -5.48
CA SER A 526 -31.77 21.09 -6.37
C SER A 526 -31.06 20.19 -7.40
N ILE A 527 -30.61 19.01 -6.97
CA ILE A 527 -29.99 18.01 -7.87
C ILE A 527 -31.01 17.48 -8.88
N VAL A 528 -32.20 17.10 -8.42
CA VAL A 528 -33.27 16.55 -9.27
C VAL A 528 -33.79 17.60 -10.26
N GLY A 529 -33.96 18.86 -9.83
CA GLY A 529 -34.36 19.95 -10.72
C GLY A 529 -33.33 20.23 -11.82
N ALA A 530 -32.02 20.13 -11.49
CA ALA A 530 -30.96 20.24 -12.48
C ALA A 530 -31.02 19.12 -13.54
N GLU A 531 -31.34 17.88 -13.13
CA GLU A 531 -31.55 16.74 -14.05
C GLU A 531 -32.68 17.00 -15.05
N GLN A 532 -33.82 17.54 -14.58
CA GLN A 532 -34.97 17.88 -15.43
C GLN A 532 -34.65 18.98 -16.46
N SER A 533 -33.71 19.88 -16.15
CA SER A 533 -33.27 20.96 -17.05
C SER A 533 -32.32 20.51 -18.18
N GLY A 534 -32.05 19.20 -18.32
CA GLY A 534 -31.17 18.65 -19.36
C GLY A 534 -29.68 18.59 -18.99
N LYS A 535 -29.31 18.93 -17.74
CA LYS A 535 -27.97 18.67 -17.19
C LYS A 535 -27.94 17.25 -16.61
N TYR A 536 -27.49 16.28 -17.42
CA TYR A 536 -27.59 14.85 -17.12
C TYR A 536 -26.82 14.43 -15.85
N VAL A 537 -27.55 13.88 -14.86
CA VAL A 537 -27.01 13.04 -13.78
C VAL A 537 -27.91 11.80 -13.65
N PRO A 538 -27.43 10.58 -13.92
CA PRO A 538 -28.23 9.37 -13.74
C PRO A 538 -28.80 9.23 -12.32
N LYS A 539 -30.07 8.82 -12.19
CA LYS A 539 -30.75 8.62 -10.88
C LYS A 539 -29.97 7.74 -9.87
N ILE A 540 -29.27 6.71 -10.36
CA ILE A 540 -28.44 5.83 -9.52
C ILE A 540 -27.22 6.57 -8.95
N GLU A 541 -26.68 7.53 -9.70
CA GLU A 541 -25.59 8.39 -9.25
C GLU A 541 -26.08 9.41 -8.22
N ILE A 542 -27.28 9.98 -8.39
CA ILE A 542 -27.90 10.90 -7.40
C ILE A 542 -28.04 10.21 -6.04
N THR A 543 -28.57 8.98 -6.04
CA THR A 543 -28.77 8.21 -4.81
C THR A 543 -27.45 7.95 -4.08
N ASN A 544 -26.42 7.50 -4.80
CA ASN A 544 -25.12 7.20 -4.22
C ASN A 544 -24.39 8.47 -3.73
N VAL A 545 -24.49 9.58 -4.47
CA VAL A 545 -23.91 10.88 -4.08
C VAL A 545 -24.55 11.40 -2.79
N ILE A 546 -25.89 11.45 -2.72
CA ILE A 546 -26.60 11.89 -1.52
C ILE A 546 -26.28 10.99 -0.33
N MET A 547 -26.34 9.67 -0.51
CA MET A 547 -25.99 8.72 0.55
C MET A 547 -24.56 8.93 1.07
N GLY A 548 -23.60 9.20 0.18
CA GLY A 548 -22.22 9.51 0.54
C GLY A 548 -22.07 10.81 1.34
N LEU A 549 -22.73 11.89 0.89
CA LEU A 549 -22.73 13.18 1.60
C LEU A 549 -23.37 13.08 2.97
N MET A 550 -24.52 12.41 3.07
CA MET A 550 -25.22 12.14 4.32
C MET A 550 -24.31 11.39 5.31
N ASN A 551 -23.72 10.27 4.87
CA ASN A 551 -22.79 9.49 5.70
C ASN A 551 -21.58 10.31 6.19
N ALA A 552 -21.01 11.17 5.34
CA ALA A 552 -19.90 12.05 5.72
C ALA A 552 -20.30 13.13 6.73
N SER A 553 -21.52 13.65 6.64
CA SER A 553 -22.03 14.71 7.52
C SER A 553 -22.49 14.21 8.90
N TYR A 554 -22.91 12.95 9.00
CA TYR A 554 -23.53 12.42 10.22
C TYR A 554 -22.61 12.46 11.45
N ASN A 555 -21.41 11.87 11.37
CA ASN A 555 -20.51 11.79 12.53
C ASN A 555 -19.67 13.05 12.75
N SER A 556 -19.34 13.79 11.69
CA SER A 556 -18.32 14.84 11.72
C SER A 556 -18.71 16.04 12.58
N VAL A 557 -19.92 16.58 12.36
CA VAL A 557 -20.46 17.71 13.15
C VAL A 557 -20.68 17.28 14.60
N ALA A 558 -21.29 16.11 14.82
CA ALA A 558 -21.59 15.60 16.16
C ALA A 558 -20.35 15.41 17.03
N THR A 559 -19.31 14.80 16.48
CA THR A 559 -18.04 14.55 17.19
C THR A 559 -17.34 15.85 17.54
N THR A 560 -17.29 16.79 16.58
CA THR A 560 -16.66 18.10 16.79
C THR A 560 -17.39 18.88 17.89
N LEU A 561 -18.72 18.97 17.84
CA LEU A 561 -19.50 19.63 18.88
C LEU A 561 -19.32 18.98 20.25
N THR A 562 -19.34 17.65 20.31
CA THR A 562 -19.18 16.90 21.57
C THR A 562 -17.88 17.27 22.27
N PHE A 563 -16.74 17.18 21.58
CA PHE A 563 -15.44 17.48 22.19
C PHE A 563 -15.20 18.97 22.39
N MET A 564 -15.83 19.83 21.57
CA MET A 564 -15.80 21.28 21.76
C MET A 564 -16.54 21.67 23.06
N ILE A 565 -17.73 21.11 23.31
CA ILE A 565 -18.49 21.31 24.55
C ILE A 565 -17.70 20.82 25.78
N LYS A 566 -16.98 19.69 25.64
CA LYS A 566 -16.07 19.20 26.69
C LYS A 566 -15.00 20.24 27.02
N HIS A 567 -14.23 20.69 26.04
CA HIS A 567 -13.07 21.54 26.29
C HIS A 567 -13.43 22.97 26.70
N ILE A 568 -14.53 23.51 26.17
CA ILE A 568 -15.10 24.77 26.65
C ILE A 568 -15.53 24.62 28.12
N GLY A 569 -16.24 23.55 28.47
CA GLY A 569 -16.71 23.32 29.84
C GLY A 569 -15.61 23.02 30.86
N LEU A 570 -14.46 22.51 30.42
CA LEU A 570 -13.30 22.24 31.29
C LEU A 570 -12.40 23.46 31.52
N SER A 571 -12.52 24.49 30.69
CA SER A 571 -11.58 25.60 30.66
C SER A 571 -12.29 26.93 30.91
N PRO A 572 -12.28 27.46 32.14
CA PRO A 572 -12.93 28.73 32.47
C PRO A 572 -12.47 29.90 31.58
N GLU A 573 -11.18 29.95 31.25
CA GLU A 573 -10.62 30.96 30.35
C GLU A 573 -11.24 30.89 28.95
N ILE A 574 -11.27 29.70 28.35
CA ILE A 574 -11.83 29.48 27.01
C ILE A 574 -13.34 29.79 27.03
N TYR A 575 -14.07 29.33 28.06
CA TYR A 575 -15.49 29.64 28.22
C TYR A 575 -15.74 31.14 28.24
N GLN A 576 -14.98 31.91 29.04
CA GLN A 576 -15.16 33.36 29.14
C GLN A 576 -14.88 34.07 27.82
N ARG A 577 -13.84 33.65 27.09
CA ARG A 577 -13.52 34.23 25.77
C ARG A 577 -14.61 33.93 24.73
N VAL A 578 -15.11 32.69 24.68
CA VAL A 578 -16.24 32.30 23.81
C VAL A 578 -17.51 33.10 24.18
N VAL A 579 -17.87 33.18 25.45
CA VAL A 579 -19.04 33.96 25.92
C VAL A 579 -18.89 35.43 25.55
N SER A 580 -17.71 36.02 25.76
CA SER A 580 -17.45 37.42 25.42
C SER A 580 -17.62 37.70 23.93
N GLU A 581 -17.04 36.85 23.06
CA GLU A 581 -17.19 36.94 21.60
C GLU A 581 -18.67 36.89 21.18
N HIS A 582 -19.45 35.94 21.74
CA HIS A 582 -20.86 35.82 21.39
C HIS A 582 -21.73 36.94 21.99
N ALA A 583 -21.38 37.48 23.16
CA ALA A 583 -22.06 38.62 23.75
C ALA A 583 -21.89 39.89 22.92
N GLU A 584 -20.70 40.12 22.34
CA GLU A 584 -20.45 41.23 21.41
C GLU A 584 -21.27 41.09 20.13
N ILE A 585 -21.36 39.88 19.58
CA ILE A 585 -22.21 39.60 18.41
C ILE A 585 -23.67 39.88 18.75
N ALA A 586 -24.16 39.41 19.89
CA ALA A 586 -25.54 39.63 20.33
C ALA A 586 -25.87 41.13 20.55
N LYS A 587 -24.94 41.93 21.07
CA LYS A 587 -25.13 43.39 21.26
C LYS A 587 -25.23 44.17 19.95
N SER A 588 -24.55 43.70 18.90
CA SER A 588 -24.45 44.39 17.62
C SER A 588 -25.62 44.13 16.66
N ARG A 589 -26.67 43.44 17.12
CA ARG A 589 -27.81 43.00 16.29
C ARG A 589 -29.10 42.97 17.10
N ASP A 590 -30.21 42.89 16.38
CA ASP A 590 -31.49 42.55 16.98
C ASP A 590 -31.46 41.09 17.50
N ALA A 591 -31.86 40.90 18.75
CA ALA A 591 -31.97 39.59 19.39
C ALA A 591 -33.00 38.69 18.70
N SER A 592 -33.94 39.26 17.95
CA SER A 592 -34.96 38.53 17.18
C SER A 592 -34.50 38.10 15.78
N ALA A 593 -33.41 38.68 15.26
CA ALA A 593 -32.89 38.33 13.94
C ALA A 593 -32.26 36.92 13.96
N PRO A 594 -32.32 36.16 12.84
CA PRO A 594 -31.60 34.89 12.66
C PRO A 594 -30.07 35.02 12.60
N ILE A 595 -29.31 34.02 13.05
CA ILE A 595 -27.85 33.97 12.81
C ILE A 595 -27.56 33.85 11.31
N ASP A 596 -26.88 34.85 10.77
CA ASP A 596 -26.46 34.91 9.38
C ASP A 596 -24.95 34.63 9.20
N TRP A 597 -24.49 34.66 7.95
CA TRP A 597 -23.09 34.39 7.62
C TRP A 597 -22.11 35.41 8.20
N GLU A 598 -22.50 36.68 8.28
CA GLU A 598 -21.64 37.73 8.85
C GLU A 598 -21.35 37.44 10.33
N CYS A 599 -22.38 37.02 11.08
CA CYS A 599 -22.21 36.59 12.47
C CYS A 599 -21.24 35.41 12.58
N ILE A 600 -21.36 34.42 11.69
CA ILE A 600 -20.47 33.25 11.65
C ILE A 600 -19.02 33.64 11.34
N GLN A 601 -18.79 34.63 10.48
CA GLN A 601 -17.44 35.13 10.17
C GLN A 601 -16.80 35.88 11.35
N ARG A 602 -17.63 36.48 12.23
CA ARG A 602 -17.18 37.18 13.44
C ARG A 602 -16.82 36.26 14.60
N MET A 603 -17.28 35.01 14.60
CA MET A 603 -16.98 33.97 15.61
C MET A 603 -15.57 33.37 15.42
N LYS A 604 -14.54 34.23 15.37
CA LYS A 604 -13.15 33.85 15.04
C LYS A 604 -12.53 32.96 16.12
N TYR A 605 -12.65 33.33 17.38
CA TYR A 605 -12.11 32.57 18.50
C TYR A 605 -12.85 31.25 18.69
N THR A 606 -14.19 31.26 18.61
CA THR A 606 -14.98 30.03 18.66
C THR A 606 -14.64 29.08 17.51
N TRP A 607 -14.30 29.60 16.32
CA TRP A 607 -13.76 28.79 15.22
C TRP A 607 -12.34 28.27 15.50
N ALA A 608 -11.48 29.03 16.16
CA ALA A 608 -10.18 28.55 16.64
C ALA A 608 -10.33 27.38 17.63
N VAL A 609 -11.31 27.43 18.54
CA VAL A 609 -11.66 26.33 19.44
C VAL A 609 -12.13 25.09 18.66
N ALA A 610 -12.95 25.28 17.61
CA ALA A 610 -13.38 24.19 16.75
C ALA A 610 -12.20 23.55 15.98
N GLN A 611 -11.25 24.37 15.51
CA GLN A 611 -10.04 23.89 14.82
C GLN A 611 -9.14 23.08 15.76
N GLU A 612 -8.92 23.54 16.99
CA GLU A 612 -8.16 22.80 18.00
C GLU A 612 -8.87 21.49 18.39
N THR A 613 -10.21 21.52 18.44
CA THR A 613 -11.02 20.31 18.62
C THR A 613 -10.80 19.32 17.48
N MET A 614 -10.87 19.74 16.22
CA MET A 614 -10.63 18.87 15.06
C MET A 614 -9.18 18.38 14.97
N ARG A 615 -8.21 19.13 15.54
CA ARG A 615 -6.81 18.69 15.64
C ARG A 615 -6.68 17.50 16.59
N LEU A 616 -7.22 17.60 17.80
CA LEU A 616 -7.10 16.55 18.82
C LEU A 616 -8.09 15.39 18.62
N TYR A 617 -9.25 15.65 18.01
CA TYR A 617 -10.33 14.70 17.79
C TYR A 617 -10.77 14.66 16.33
N PRO A 618 -9.86 14.28 15.41
CA PRO A 618 -10.16 14.29 13.98
C PRO A 618 -11.27 13.30 13.64
N THR A 619 -12.19 13.71 12.78
CA THR A 619 -13.30 12.87 12.29
C THR A 619 -12.97 12.19 10.96
N ALA A 620 -11.82 12.54 10.37
CA ALA A 620 -11.28 11.97 9.14
C ALA A 620 -9.77 11.72 9.33
N PRO A 621 -9.36 10.51 9.75
CA PRO A 621 -7.96 10.24 10.06
C PRO A 621 -7.02 10.27 8.85
N GLY A 622 -7.57 10.01 7.66
CA GLY A 622 -6.83 9.90 6.41
C GLY A 622 -7.72 9.44 5.27
N ALA A 623 -7.13 9.21 4.10
CA ALA A 623 -7.85 8.73 2.93
C ALA A 623 -7.02 7.75 2.10
N PHE A 624 -7.71 6.81 1.45
CA PHE A 624 -7.06 5.84 0.57
C PHE A 624 -6.87 6.42 -0.85
N ARG A 625 -5.72 6.11 -1.43
CA ARG A 625 -5.30 6.46 -2.79
C ARG A 625 -4.64 5.25 -3.44
N VAL A 626 -4.42 5.33 -4.74
CA VAL A 626 -3.55 4.42 -5.50
C VAL A 626 -2.53 5.25 -6.27
N ALA A 627 -1.29 4.80 -6.31
CA ALA A 627 -0.24 5.44 -7.10
C ALA A 627 -0.56 5.30 -8.60
N ALA A 628 -0.75 6.41 -9.30
CA ALA A 628 -1.02 6.41 -10.74
C ALA A 628 0.25 6.21 -11.57
N THR A 629 1.40 6.58 -11.00
CA THR A 629 2.76 6.44 -11.55
C THR A 629 3.67 5.91 -10.45
N ASP A 630 4.92 5.59 -10.77
CA ASP A 630 5.95 5.50 -9.74
C ASP A 630 6.15 6.90 -9.12
N ILE A 631 6.15 6.99 -7.80
CA ILE A 631 6.31 8.26 -7.06
C ILE A 631 7.60 8.20 -6.25
N SER A 632 8.49 9.17 -6.43
CA SER A 632 9.64 9.36 -5.54
C SER A 632 9.22 10.19 -4.33
N PHE A 633 9.34 9.64 -3.12
CA PHE A 633 8.93 10.30 -1.88
C PHE A 633 9.84 9.90 -0.71
N ALA A 634 10.37 10.89 0.02
CA ALA A 634 11.26 10.69 1.18
C ALA A 634 12.47 9.76 0.91
N GLY A 635 13.01 9.78 -0.32
CA GLY A 635 14.12 8.91 -0.74
C GLY A 635 13.72 7.48 -1.11
N PHE A 636 12.41 7.19 -1.17
CA PHE A 636 11.85 5.90 -1.55
C PHE A 636 11.01 6.01 -2.83
N THR A 637 10.88 4.89 -3.53
CA THR A 637 9.98 4.75 -4.68
C THR A 637 8.71 4.04 -4.24
N ILE A 638 7.57 4.69 -4.42
CA ILE A 638 6.23 4.11 -4.29
C ILE A 638 5.83 3.61 -5.68
N PRO A 639 5.76 2.29 -5.93
CA PRO A 639 5.46 1.78 -7.25
C PRO A 639 4.06 2.16 -7.73
N LYS A 640 3.90 2.36 -9.03
CA LYS A 640 2.59 2.45 -9.69
C LYS A 640 1.70 1.28 -9.28
N GLY A 641 0.43 1.57 -8.99
CA GLY A 641 -0.57 0.57 -8.57
C GLY A 641 -0.55 0.27 -7.07
N CYS A 642 0.47 0.71 -6.31
CA CYS A 642 0.45 0.57 -4.86
C CYS A 642 -0.68 1.36 -4.23
N LYS A 643 -1.36 0.74 -3.25
CA LYS A 643 -2.34 1.42 -2.41
C LYS A 643 -1.60 2.33 -1.44
N ILE A 644 -2.18 3.49 -1.22
CA ILE A 644 -1.66 4.51 -0.35
C ILE A 644 -2.71 4.81 0.71
N PHE A 645 -2.36 4.76 1.98
CA PHE A 645 -3.12 5.43 3.03
C PHE A 645 -2.44 6.77 3.33
N TRP A 646 -3.09 7.85 2.93
CA TRP A 646 -2.66 9.20 3.23
C TRP A 646 -3.12 9.56 4.65
N ALA A 647 -2.19 9.54 5.62
CA ALA A 647 -2.45 9.82 7.02
C ALA A 647 -2.47 11.33 7.30
N ILE A 648 -3.58 11.97 6.96
CA ILE A 648 -3.82 13.43 7.13
C ILE A 648 -3.48 13.90 8.55
N THR A 649 -3.82 13.08 9.54
CA THR A 649 -3.70 13.39 10.97
C THR A 649 -2.32 13.14 11.57
N SER A 650 -1.38 12.61 10.79
CA SER A 650 -0.02 12.27 11.24
C SER A 650 0.79 13.45 11.78
N THR A 651 0.36 14.69 11.51
CA THR A 651 0.95 15.93 12.02
C THR A 651 0.26 16.44 13.28
N ASN A 652 -1.00 16.08 13.51
CA ASN A 652 -1.87 16.75 14.47
C ASN A 652 -1.31 16.74 15.89
N LYS A 653 -0.82 15.58 16.37
CA LYS A 653 -0.28 15.40 17.73
C LYS A 653 1.25 15.27 17.77
N ASP A 654 1.92 15.72 16.72
CA ASP A 654 3.36 15.64 16.62
C ASP A 654 4.01 16.95 17.09
N GLY A 655 4.87 16.83 18.10
CA GLY A 655 5.56 17.96 18.73
C GLY A 655 6.43 18.79 17.79
N LYS A 656 6.80 18.22 16.62
CA LYS A 656 7.52 18.94 15.56
C LYS A 656 6.67 20.03 14.90
N TYR A 657 5.35 19.84 14.83
CA TYR A 657 4.43 20.77 14.15
C TYR A 657 3.55 21.55 15.13
N PHE A 658 3.29 21.00 16.32
CA PHE A 658 2.51 21.67 17.37
C PHE A 658 3.23 21.57 18.71
N LYS A 659 3.73 22.70 19.23
CA LYS A 659 4.35 22.76 20.56
C LYS A 659 3.36 22.30 21.63
N GLU A 660 3.75 21.41 22.55
CA GLU A 660 2.82 20.83 23.55
C GLU A 660 1.58 20.22 22.87
N ALA A 661 1.81 19.37 21.86
CA ALA A 661 0.77 18.90 20.94
C ALA A 661 -0.46 18.25 21.60
N GLU A 662 -0.35 17.70 22.81
CA GLU A 662 -1.50 17.09 23.51
C GLU A 662 -2.35 18.11 24.28
N LYS A 663 -1.83 19.33 24.52
CA LYS A 663 -2.55 20.39 25.22
C LYS A 663 -3.58 21.02 24.29
N PHE A 664 -4.82 21.11 24.76
CA PHE A 664 -5.89 21.86 24.09
C PHE A 664 -5.63 23.37 24.24
N ASP A 665 -5.20 24.00 23.16
CA ASP A 665 -4.88 25.42 23.11
C ASP A 665 -5.40 26.03 21.78
N PRO A 666 -6.57 26.70 21.82
CA PRO A 666 -7.14 27.39 20.66
C PRO A 666 -6.28 28.53 20.13
N SER A 667 -5.41 29.13 20.95
CA SER A 667 -4.64 30.33 20.57
C SER A 667 -3.71 30.08 19.38
N ARG A 668 -3.35 28.81 19.14
CA ARG A 668 -2.63 28.34 17.95
C ARG A 668 -3.27 28.84 16.66
N PHE A 669 -4.59 28.88 16.58
CA PHE A 669 -5.33 29.20 15.35
C PHE A 669 -5.78 30.66 15.26
N GLU A 670 -5.32 31.53 16.17
CA GLU A 670 -5.64 32.95 16.14
C GLU A 670 -4.71 33.75 15.22
N VAL A 671 -3.57 33.17 14.81
CA VAL A 671 -2.56 33.80 13.95
C VAL A 671 -2.82 33.46 12.47
N GLU A 672 -2.76 34.46 11.57
CA GLU A 672 -3.05 34.28 10.13
C GLU A 672 -2.08 33.31 9.42
N GLU A 673 -0.85 33.12 9.92
CA GLU A 673 0.15 32.21 9.33
C GLU A 673 -0.06 30.72 9.66
N GLY A 674 -1.22 30.36 10.21
CA GLY A 674 -1.56 28.99 10.55
C GLY A 674 -0.98 28.56 11.89
N ALA A 675 -1.39 27.38 12.33
CA ALA A 675 -1.31 26.89 13.71
C ALA A 675 0.09 26.61 14.30
N GLY A 676 1.12 27.32 13.85
CA GLY A 676 2.53 27.00 14.08
C GLY A 676 3.03 25.79 13.27
N SER A 677 2.15 25.14 12.50
CA SER A 677 2.45 23.88 11.79
C SER A 677 2.99 24.07 10.36
N GLY A 678 2.98 25.30 9.85
CA GLY A 678 3.38 25.64 8.48
C GLY A 678 2.39 25.15 7.40
N PRO A 679 2.66 25.44 6.12
CA PRO A 679 1.80 25.01 5.01
C PRO A 679 1.57 23.50 5.02
N TYR A 680 0.31 23.08 4.87
CA TYR A 680 -0.11 21.67 4.91
C TYR A 680 0.14 20.93 6.23
N GLY A 681 0.56 21.63 7.30
CA GLY A 681 0.72 21.05 8.63
C GLY A 681 -0.60 20.76 9.33
N PHE A 682 -1.68 21.46 8.97
CA PHE A 682 -3.03 21.23 9.45
C PHE A 682 -4.04 21.38 8.32
N ILE A 683 -4.69 20.27 7.94
CA ILE A 683 -5.67 20.22 6.85
C ILE A 683 -6.87 19.35 7.26
N PRO A 684 -7.65 19.75 8.28
CA PRO A 684 -8.75 18.94 8.83
C PRO A 684 -9.87 18.69 7.80
N PHE A 685 -9.95 19.53 6.77
CA PHE A 685 -10.86 19.40 5.64
C PHE A 685 -10.17 18.88 4.37
N GLY A 686 -8.95 18.35 4.48
CA GLY A 686 -8.10 18.09 3.31
C GLY A 686 -7.64 19.40 2.63
N ALA A 687 -7.07 19.26 1.43
CA ALA A 687 -6.68 20.38 0.59
C ALA A 687 -6.79 20.03 -0.89
N GLY A 688 -6.59 21.03 -1.77
CA GLY A 688 -6.61 20.85 -3.22
C GLY A 688 -8.00 20.56 -3.79
N PRO A 689 -8.09 19.89 -4.96
CA PRO A 689 -9.36 19.64 -5.66
C PRO A 689 -10.40 18.83 -4.88
N ARG A 690 -10.00 18.15 -3.81
CA ARG A 690 -10.83 17.30 -2.95
C ARG A 690 -10.99 17.85 -1.53
N THR A 691 -10.73 19.14 -1.34
CA THR A 691 -11.09 19.83 -0.08
C THR A 691 -12.56 19.56 0.24
N CYS A 692 -12.86 19.28 1.51
CA CYS A 692 -14.17 18.88 1.98
C CYS A 692 -15.23 19.88 1.49
N PRO A 693 -16.21 19.43 0.69
CA PRO A 693 -17.24 20.32 0.17
C PRO A 693 -18.18 20.81 1.27
N GLY A 694 -18.31 20.07 2.37
CA GLY A 694 -19.14 20.44 3.52
C GLY A 694 -18.46 21.34 4.56
N LYS A 695 -17.29 21.95 4.25
CA LYS A 695 -16.56 22.79 5.20
C LYS A 695 -17.42 23.93 5.76
N ASP A 696 -18.08 24.69 4.89
CA ASP A 696 -18.88 25.85 5.31
C ASP A 696 -20.20 25.44 5.96
N TYR A 697 -20.80 24.32 5.51
CA TYR A 697 -21.93 23.68 6.17
C TYR A 697 -21.60 23.28 7.62
N ALA A 698 -20.46 22.60 7.82
CA ALA A 698 -20.00 22.20 9.15
C ALA A 698 -19.68 23.41 10.01
N ARG A 699 -18.99 24.42 9.45
CA ARG A 699 -18.67 25.67 10.14
C ARG A 699 -19.93 26.36 10.65
N PHE A 700 -20.95 26.51 9.81
CA PHE A 700 -22.22 27.10 10.20
C PHE A 700 -22.88 26.31 11.33
N GLY A 701 -23.10 25.00 11.14
CA GLY A 701 -23.80 24.15 12.10
C GLY A 701 -23.11 24.10 13.46
N ILE A 702 -21.78 24.03 13.49
CA ILE A 702 -20.99 24.01 14.73
C ILE A 702 -21.10 25.34 15.47
N LEU A 703 -20.86 26.45 14.77
CA LEU A 703 -20.79 27.78 15.41
C LEU A 703 -22.17 28.29 15.84
N ALA A 704 -23.21 28.04 15.04
CA ALA A 704 -24.59 28.39 15.40
C ALA A 704 -25.09 27.59 16.61
N PHE A 705 -24.73 26.31 16.73
CA PHE A 705 -25.08 25.49 17.89
C PHE A 705 -24.39 26.01 19.16
N ILE A 706 -23.08 26.29 19.10
CA ILE A 706 -22.33 26.80 20.24
C ILE A 706 -22.83 28.18 20.67
N HIS A 707 -23.15 29.06 19.73
CA HIS A 707 -23.77 30.36 20.05
C HIS A 707 -25.04 30.19 20.90
N ASN A 708 -25.93 29.28 20.50
CA ASN A 708 -27.16 28.99 21.24
C ASN A 708 -26.89 28.34 22.60
N LEU A 709 -25.87 27.48 22.69
CA LEU A 709 -25.51 26.83 23.94
C LEU A 709 -25.01 27.85 24.98
N VAL A 710 -24.03 28.68 24.61
CA VAL A 710 -23.34 29.59 25.55
C VAL A 710 -24.17 30.82 25.92
N THR A 711 -25.18 31.16 25.13
CA THR A 711 -26.13 32.24 25.44
C THR A 711 -27.25 31.77 26.37
N LYS A 712 -27.54 30.47 26.43
CA LYS A 712 -28.60 29.89 27.27
C LYS A 712 -28.08 29.21 28.54
N PHE A 713 -26.86 28.66 28.51
CA PHE A 713 -26.36 27.83 29.59
C PHE A 713 -24.89 28.10 29.92
N LYS A 714 -24.59 28.02 31.22
CA LYS A 714 -23.29 27.59 31.73
C LYS A 714 -23.37 26.11 32.05
N TRP A 715 -22.28 25.36 31.94
CA TRP A 715 -22.28 23.94 32.29
C TRP A 715 -21.00 23.51 32.98
N GLU A 716 -21.10 22.36 33.66
CA GLU A 716 -20.00 21.65 34.29
C GLU A 716 -19.87 20.26 33.65
N VAL A 717 -18.65 19.88 33.28
CA VAL A 717 -18.37 18.53 32.76
C VAL A 717 -18.27 17.58 33.95
N VAL A 718 -19.19 16.60 34.01
CA VAL A 718 -19.29 15.68 35.16
C VAL A 718 -18.13 14.68 35.20
N LEU A 719 -17.56 14.33 34.04
CA LEU A 719 -16.43 13.40 33.92
C LEU A 719 -15.26 14.04 33.14
N PRO A 720 -14.40 14.85 33.80
CA PRO A 720 -13.32 15.58 33.12
C PRO A 720 -12.31 14.69 32.38
N HIS A 721 -11.95 13.56 33.00
CA HIS A 721 -10.94 12.62 32.49
C HIS A 721 -11.54 11.39 31.81
N GLU A 722 -12.75 11.52 31.29
CA GLU A 722 -13.42 10.44 30.57
C GLU A 722 -12.57 9.89 29.42
N HIS A 723 -12.50 8.56 29.33
CA HIS A 723 -11.78 7.85 28.28
C HIS A 723 -12.39 8.12 26.90
N VAL A 724 -11.53 8.39 25.92
CA VAL A 724 -11.91 8.56 24.51
C VAL A 724 -11.75 7.23 23.80
N SER A 725 -12.88 6.66 23.40
CA SER A 725 -12.99 5.39 22.68
C SER A 725 -13.03 5.61 21.18
N GLY A 726 -12.85 4.53 20.42
CA GLY A 726 -12.85 4.54 18.96
C GLY A 726 -11.42 4.56 18.37
N ALA A 727 -11.21 3.72 17.36
CA ALA A 727 -9.91 3.57 16.70
C ALA A 727 -9.64 4.68 15.68
N LEU A 728 -10.58 4.88 14.75
CA LEU A 728 -10.49 5.84 13.65
C LEU A 728 -11.26 7.14 13.89
N ILE A 729 -12.42 7.06 14.54
CA ILE A 729 -13.21 8.24 14.95
C ILE A 729 -13.39 8.18 16.47
N PRO A 730 -12.99 9.25 17.18
CA PRO A 730 -13.10 9.31 18.63
C PRO A 730 -14.54 9.54 19.09
N PHE A 731 -14.93 8.93 20.21
CA PHE A 731 -16.16 9.23 20.93
C PHE A 731 -15.97 9.06 22.45
N PRO A 732 -16.71 9.80 23.29
CA PRO A 732 -16.62 9.68 24.75
C PRO A 732 -17.26 8.36 25.24
N ALA A 733 -16.54 7.58 26.05
CA ALA A 733 -16.93 6.22 26.47
C ALA A 733 -18.21 6.14 27.32
N HIS A 734 -18.52 7.20 28.05
CA HIS A 734 -19.66 7.45 28.92
C HIS A 734 -20.51 8.62 28.43
N HIS A 735 -20.46 8.92 27.13
CA HIS A 735 -21.37 9.86 26.45
C HIS A 735 -21.27 11.34 26.85
N LEU A 736 -20.20 11.74 27.56
CA LEU A 736 -19.96 13.11 28.02
C LEU A 736 -21.16 13.72 28.78
N PRO A 737 -21.38 13.30 30.04
CA PRO A 737 -22.43 13.88 30.86
C PRO A 737 -22.04 15.29 31.33
N ILE A 738 -22.94 16.26 31.19
CA ILE A 738 -22.76 17.62 31.70
C ILE A 738 -23.93 18.03 32.61
N ARG A 739 -23.64 18.91 33.57
CA ARG A 739 -24.64 19.57 34.42
C ARG A 739 -24.91 20.97 33.87
N LEU A 740 -26.18 21.29 33.65
CA LEU A 740 -26.60 22.57 33.06
C LEU A 740 -26.97 23.58 34.15
N HIS A 741 -26.57 24.82 33.93
CA HIS A 741 -26.90 26.00 34.72
C HIS A 741 -27.49 27.05 33.78
N PRO A 742 -28.83 27.19 33.71
CA PRO A 742 -29.46 28.20 32.85
C PRO A 742 -28.95 29.60 33.17
N LEU A 743 -28.67 30.38 32.12
CA LEU A 743 -28.42 31.81 32.22
C LEU A 743 -29.80 32.49 32.22
N VAL A 744 -30.11 33.20 33.31
CA VAL A 744 -31.44 33.74 33.65
C VAL A 744 -32.09 34.50 32.50
#